data_AF-A0A1I0YNU4-F1
#
_entry.id   AF-A0A1I0YNU4-F1
#
_cell.length_a   1.000
_cell.length_b   1.000
_cell.length_c   1.000
_cell.angle_alpha   90.00
_cell.angle_beta   90.00
_cell.angle_gamma   90.00
#
_symmetry.space_group_name_H-M   'P 1'
#
loop_
_entity.id
_entity.type
_entity.pdbx_description
1 polymer ?
#
loop_
_entity_poly.entity_id
_entity_poly.type
_entity_poly.pdbx_seq_one_letter_code
_entity_poly.pdbx_strand_id
1 'polypeptide(L)'
;MLKPWMLETPRPGLGELNALDLMLEQQLVSIAKTKTVETIGDIEQSILSANVVILSDGLSHAVIAELKGFEQRAIEEPANETTIRGPREGFTENINVNTSLVRRKIQSTKLKMESMTVGNLSKTTIVIAYIEGLAIDSIVEEVRKRINRIQIDTVLGGNFIEEFIEDHPFTLFPQVQNTERPDIVASSLAERKVAIFIDGTPFTLIVPCSLWNAFQSADDYYERFLYATLIRWLRMLLIITSLFLPSIYVAITTFHPQLMPTNFLLSLTSAREGVPFPAVIEAFIMEFLFEGLREAGIRLPRPTGSAVSIVGALVIGQAAVQAGIVSAPMVIVVSLTGIASLISPRYSMGVAFRMLRFPMLLFSGMFGLYGVTMGSLFLLIHLTNLESFGVPYLSPITPLSRTEIKGRIHSCTKMENAYNPLIRFYPSSIAIPQRTKARRQPRRRSLMNHRPTAFLFLILCFALTTGCWDREELTDRVFDLAASTDLNKDGTYLTAAQFLIPSRIEQSSKGGIGGEKPYFIETGSGKSILEAIQKARQKLSRTITRSHRRNYYIGEDLAKHGIKEMLDAFSRDPGNRIRMDIWVVKGNTGLEALQVPYPLEKIPAVASLKIHKAVGGTSGTSYLDFMMASSSEGSCPTLPVVDIVQGDSSQKTIRFYGRAIFNHDYKLAGYLNFVEGAYRQWILNGISFLDIEENIPEADGSVGVIVTNFSSKLKSRITSENKVKMEIELSGVGHVSENNTNLDLRRQKNLKLVQNTINEKTSEHVLEMVIKVQKQYGTDVFGFNEALNRQHPREWNKIKGQWDTIFQDIKVTVNVKVNIKSIGLVGPPLQFKEGDIKQ
;
A
#
# COMPACT_ATOMS: atom_id res chain seq x y z
N MET A 1 -8.53 -28.05 60.83
CA MET A 1 -9.04 -29.43 60.94
C MET A 1 -8.18 -30.38 61.78
N LEU A 2 -6.92 -30.07 62.15
CA LEU A 2 -6.06 -31.01 62.89
C LEU A 2 -6.12 -30.88 64.44
N LYS A 3 -7.28 -30.54 65.01
CA LYS A 3 -7.56 -30.90 66.42
C LYS A 3 -8.22 -32.27 66.37
N PRO A 4 -7.75 -33.30 67.10
CA PRO A 4 -8.35 -34.64 67.01
C PRO A 4 -9.79 -34.57 67.52
N TRP A 5 -10.76 -34.61 66.61
CA TRP A 5 -12.20 -34.63 66.95
C TRP A 5 -12.61 -35.90 67.70
N MET A 6 -11.75 -36.92 67.69
CA MET A 6 -11.94 -38.20 68.36
C MET A 6 -11.91 -38.12 69.90
N LEU A 7 -11.50 -36.99 70.51
CA LEU A 7 -11.33 -36.87 71.97
C LEU A 7 -12.57 -36.33 72.70
N GLU A 8 -13.58 -35.80 72.00
CA GLU A 8 -14.82 -35.30 72.63
C GLU A 8 -16.00 -36.25 72.36
N THR A 9 -15.98 -37.39 73.08
CA THR A 9 -17.06 -38.37 73.38
C THR A 9 -17.69 -39.19 72.23
N PRO A 10 -17.71 -40.54 72.32
CA PRO A 10 -18.68 -41.38 71.61
C PRO A 10 -19.94 -41.57 72.48
N ARG A 11 -21.13 -41.37 71.91
CA ARG A 11 -22.38 -41.86 72.52
C ARG A 11 -22.44 -43.39 72.35
N PRO A 12 -22.64 -44.19 73.42
CA PRO A 12 -22.66 -45.64 73.31
C PRO A 12 -23.96 -46.10 72.63
N GLY A 13 -23.85 -46.86 71.53
CA GLY A 13 -24.99 -47.57 70.93
C GLY A 13 -25.14 -47.53 69.40
N LEU A 14 -24.27 -46.83 68.67
CA LEU A 14 -24.23 -46.84 67.20
C LEU A 14 -22.96 -47.58 66.75
N GLY A 15 -23.08 -48.50 65.78
CA GLY A 15 -21.92 -49.17 65.20
C GLY A 15 -20.86 -48.16 64.75
N GLU A 16 -19.59 -48.48 64.96
CA GLU A 16 -18.44 -47.55 64.85
C GLU A 16 -18.39 -46.76 63.53
N LEU A 17 -18.86 -47.36 62.43
CA LEU A 17 -18.88 -46.74 61.10
C LEU A 17 -20.01 -45.70 60.93
N ASN A 18 -21.24 -46.02 61.36
CA ASN A 18 -22.39 -45.10 61.22
C ASN A 18 -22.32 -43.92 62.22
N ALA A 19 -21.61 -44.08 63.33
CA ALA A 19 -21.42 -43.01 64.31
C ALA A 19 -20.50 -41.90 63.78
N LEU A 20 -19.48 -42.25 63.00
CA LEU A 20 -18.50 -41.30 62.47
C LEU A 20 -19.11 -40.37 61.41
N ASP A 21 -19.91 -40.91 60.49
CA ASP A 21 -20.59 -40.14 59.44
C ASP A 21 -21.56 -39.12 60.03
N LEU A 22 -22.37 -39.56 61.00
CA LEU A 22 -23.37 -38.72 61.66
C LEU A 22 -22.71 -37.61 62.50
N MET A 23 -21.54 -37.89 63.10
CA MET A 23 -20.73 -36.89 63.81
C MET A 23 -20.10 -35.88 62.86
N LEU A 24 -19.51 -36.34 61.75
CA LEU A 24 -18.92 -35.49 60.73
C LEU A 24 -19.98 -34.57 60.12
N GLU A 25 -21.14 -35.10 59.73
CA GLU A 25 -22.24 -34.28 59.21
C GLU A 25 -22.74 -33.26 60.24
N GLN A 26 -23.07 -33.67 61.47
CA GLN A 26 -23.64 -32.75 62.46
C GLN A 26 -22.71 -31.60 62.85
N GLN A 27 -21.41 -31.84 62.96
CA GLN A 27 -20.44 -30.81 63.31
C GLN A 27 -19.99 -29.98 62.10
N LEU A 28 -19.81 -30.58 60.92
CA LEU A 28 -19.41 -29.83 59.71
C LEU A 28 -20.54 -28.95 59.18
N VAL A 29 -21.81 -29.36 59.30
CA VAL A 29 -22.99 -28.54 58.94
C VAL A 29 -23.01 -27.19 59.67
N SER A 30 -22.41 -27.12 60.86
CA SER A 30 -22.33 -25.87 61.63
C SER A 30 -21.34 -24.82 61.05
N ILE A 31 -20.42 -25.23 60.17
CA ILE A 31 -19.33 -24.39 59.64
C ILE A 31 -19.43 -24.24 58.10
N ALA A 32 -19.91 -25.27 57.39
CA ALA A 32 -19.97 -25.30 55.94
C ALA A 32 -21.15 -26.15 55.45
N LYS A 33 -21.62 -25.87 54.23
CA LYS A 33 -22.61 -26.74 53.58
C LYS A 33 -21.93 -28.07 53.23
N THR A 34 -22.50 -29.18 53.69
CA THR A 34 -21.96 -30.52 53.43
C THR A 34 -22.80 -31.31 52.42
N LYS A 35 -22.14 -32.21 51.70
CA LYS A 35 -22.79 -33.17 50.78
C LYS A 35 -22.02 -34.48 50.78
N THR A 36 -22.73 -35.61 50.82
CA THR A 36 -22.15 -36.95 50.65
C THR A 36 -22.11 -37.34 49.17
N VAL A 37 -21.01 -37.96 48.75
CA VAL A 37 -20.83 -38.47 47.38
C VAL A 37 -20.19 -39.85 47.39
N GLU A 38 -20.63 -40.71 46.48
CA GLU A 38 -20.17 -42.11 46.38
C GLU A 38 -19.24 -42.35 45.19
N THR A 39 -19.27 -41.47 44.19
CA THR A 39 -18.52 -41.63 42.94
C THR A 39 -17.19 -40.86 42.97
N ILE A 40 -16.11 -41.49 42.47
CA ILE A 40 -14.80 -40.83 42.28
C ILE A 40 -14.93 -39.58 41.41
N GLY A 41 -15.75 -39.60 40.36
CA GLY A 41 -15.97 -38.43 39.50
C GLY A 41 -16.56 -37.23 40.25
N ASP A 42 -17.48 -37.47 41.19
CA ASP A 42 -18.07 -36.41 42.02
C ASP A 42 -17.05 -35.86 43.03
N ILE A 43 -16.17 -36.73 43.55
CA ILE A 43 -15.04 -36.34 44.40
C ILE A 43 -14.07 -35.45 43.62
N GLU A 44 -13.66 -35.86 42.42
CA GLU A 44 -12.76 -35.08 41.56
C GLU A 44 -13.33 -33.70 41.24
N GLN A 45 -14.59 -33.62 40.83
CA GLN A 45 -15.27 -32.35 40.56
C GLN A 45 -15.37 -31.45 41.80
N SER A 46 -15.56 -32.06 42.98
CA SER A 46 -15.65 -31.33 44.24
C SER A 46 -14.30 -30.76 44.67
N ILE A 47 -13.20 -31.51 44.48
CA ILE A 47 -11.85 -31.01 44.71
C ILE A 47 -11.53 -29.86 43.73
N LEU A 48 -11.86 -30.02 42.45
CA LEU A 48 -11.61 -29.01 41.42
C LEU A 48 -12.40 -27.71 41.62
N SER A 49 -13.55 -27.77 42.29
CA SER A 49 -14.37 -26.61 42.67
C SER A 49 -13.98 -25.98 44.01
N ALA A 50 -12.79 -26.35 44.54
CA ALA A 50 -12.22 -25.85 45.79
C ALA A 50 -13.01 -26.24 47.05
N ASN A 51 -13.67 -27.39 47.04
CA ASN A 51 -14.26 -27.97 48.26
C ASN A 51 -13.25 -28.89 48.96
N VAL A 52 -13.42 -29.05 50.28
CA VAL A 52 -12.64 -30.01 51.06
C VAL A 52 -13.36 -31.35 51.02
N VAL A 53 -12.66 -32.42 50.63
CA VAL A 53 -13.19 -33.79 50.64
C VAL A 53 -12.56 -34.54 51.81
N ILE A 54 -13.40 -35.15 52.63
CA ILE A 54 -12.99 -35.99 53.76
C ILE A 54 -13.28 -37.43 53.37
N LEU A 55 -12.21 -38.22 53.30
CA LEU A 55 -12.26 -39.66 53.10
C LEU A 55 -11.90 -40.31 54.44
N SER A 56 -12.76 -41.19 54.92
CA SER A 56 -12.51 -41.97 56.12
C SER A 56 -12.31 -43.44 55.75
N ASP A 57 -11.36 -44.08 56.41
CA ASP A 57 -11.08 -45.50 56.20
C ASP A 57 -12.29 -46.35 56.60
N GLY A 58 -12.61 -47.36 55.78
CA GLY A 58 -13.77 -48.24 55.95
C GLY A 58 -15.12 -47.72 55.45
N LEU A 59 -15.22 -46.49 54.93
CA LEU A 59 -16.48 -45.91 54.41
C LEU A 59 -16.52 -45.86 52.88
N SER A 60 -17.67 -46.20 52.30
CA SER A 60 -17.88 -46.27 50.85
C SER A 60 -18.28 -44.94 50.21
N HIS A 61 -18.34 -43.86 51.00
CA HIS A 61 -18.74 -42.52 50.56
C HIS A 61 -17.82 -41.45 51.15
N ALA A 62 -17.75 -40.29 50.50
CA ALA A 62 -16.95 -39.16 50.91
C ALA A 62 -17.84 -37.99 51.36
N VAL A 63 -17.42 -37.28 52.40
CA VAL A 63 -18.09 -36.05 52.85
C VAL A 63 -17.39 -34.85 52.23
N ILE A 64 -18.13 -34.06 51.45
CA ILE A 64 -17.66 -32.78 50.91
C ILE A 64 -18.08 -31.66 51.84
N ALA A 65 -17.15 -30.78 52.20
CA ALA A 65 -17.42 -29.53 52.90
C ALA A 65 -17.10 -28.33 52.00
N GLU A 66 -18.11 -27.50 51.72
CA GLU A 66 -17.93 -26.25 50.96
C GLU A 66 -17.28 -25.16 51.83
N LEU A 67 -15.95 -25.17 51.91
CA LEU A 67 -15.15 -24.15 52.61
C LEU A 67 -14.60 -23.10 51.64
N LYS A 68 -15.48 -22.24 51.12
CA LYS A 68 -15.11 -21.14 50.21
C LYS A 68 -14.70 -19.89 50.98
N GLY A 69 -13.60 -19.97 51.74
CA GLY A 69 -13.00 -18.83 52.44
C GLY A 69 -11.74 -18.36 51.72
N PHE A 70 -11.75 -17.15 51.18
CA PHE A 70 -10.59 -16.59 50.48
C PHE A 70 -10.04 -15.39 51.26
N GLU A 71 -8.91 -15.56 51.94
CA GLU A 71 -8.07 -14.40 52.23
C GLU A 71 -7.29 -14.07 50.96
N GLN A 72 -7.56 -12.90 50.37
CA GLN A 72 -6.78 -12.38 49.25
C GLN A 72 -6.46 -10.91 49.53
N ARG A 73 -5.19 -10.52 49.32
CA ARG A 73 -4.88 -9.12 48.99
C ARG A 73 -5.75 -8.70 47.80
N ALA A 74 -6.10 -7.43 47.71
CA ALA A 74 -6.81 -6.90 46.54
C ALA A 74 -6.04 -7.27 45.27
N ILE A 75 -6.66 -8.01 44.37
CA ILE A 75 -6.13 -8.28 43.02
C ILE A 75 -6.27 -6.97 42.24
N GLU A 76 -5.15 -6.42 41.80
CA GLU A 76 -5.12 -5.17 41.04
C GLU A 76 -5.18 -5.42 39.53
N GLU A 77 -5.53 -4.38 38.79
CA GLU A 77 -5.54 -4.42 37.32
C GLU A 77 -4.11 -4.46 36.76
N PRO A 78 -3.80 -5.34 35.79
CA PRO A 78 -2.47 -5.40 35.18
C PRO A 78 -2.06 -4.05 34.60
N ALA A 79 -0.95 -3.49 35.09
CA ALA A 79 -0.50 -2.17 34.73
C ALA A 79 0.02 -2.09 33.29
N ASN A 80 0.57 -3.20 32.76
CA ASN A 80 1.16 -3.29 31.43
C ASN A 80 0.20 -3.87 30.36
N GLU A 81 -0.88 -4.54 30.78
CA GLU A 81 -1.88 -5.15 29.88
C GLU A 81 -3.31 -4.65 30.19
N THR A 82 -3.50 -3.32 30.16
CA THR A 82 -4.82 -2.70 30.39
C THR A 82 -5.84 -3.15 29.36
N THR A 83 -7.04 -3.49 29.81
CA THR A 83 -8.06 -4.15 28.97
C THR A 83 -9.32 -3.31 28.90
N ILE A 84 -9.83 -3.09 27.69
CA ILE A 84 -11.09 -2.35 27.49
C ILE A 84 -12.27 -3.28 27.79
N ARG A 85 -12.18 -4.56 27.39
CA ARG A 85 -13.18 -5.59 27.67
C ARG A 85 -12.56 -6.93 28.05
N GLY A 86 -12.93 -7.45 29.23
CA GLY A 86 -12.46 -8.74 29.73
C GLY A 86 -12.15 -8.70 31.22
N PRO A 87 -11.65 -9.81 31.80
CA PRO A 87 -11.20 -9.87 33.18
C PRO A 87 -10.04 -8.90 33.43
N ARG A 88 -10.12 -8.15 34.53
CA ARG A 88 -9.10 -7.19 35.00
C ARG A 88 -8.20 -7.77 36.10
N GLU A 89 -8.23 -9.08 36.30
CA GLU A 89 -7.40 -9.74 37.31
C GLU A 89 -5.96 -9.81 36.82
N GLY A 90 -5.01 -9.23 37.56
CA GLY A 90 -3.58 -9.41 37.36
C GLY A 90 -2.98 -10.49 38.25
N PHE A 91 -1.84 -11.06 37.85
CA PHE A 91 -0.99 -11.85 38.72
C PHE A 91 -0.32 -10.98 39.79
N THR A 92 0.08 -11.64 40.88
CA THR A 92 0.80 -11.04 42.02
C THR A 92 2.20 -11.66 42.14
N GLU A 93 3.03 -11.18 43.06
CA GLU A 93 4.35 -11.78 43.30
C GLU A 93 4.29 -13.17 43.96
N ASN A 94 3.13 -13.56 44.51
CA ASN A 94 2.97 -14.84 45.21
C ASN A 94 2.55 -15.95 44.25
N ILE A 95 3.42 -16.96 44.10
CA ILE A 95 3.20 -18.08 43.17
C ILE A 95 1.93 -18.89 43.48
N ASN A 96 1.59 -19.09 44.76
CA ASN A 96 0.41 -19.87 45.17
C ASN A 96 -0.89 -19.16 44.80
N VAL A 97 -0.91 -17.83 44.87
CA VAL A 97 -2.05 -17.02 44.42
C VAL A 97 -2.18 -17.16 42.90
N ASN A 98 -1.07 -17.03 42.17
CA ASN A 98 -1.06 -17.09 40.70
C ASN A 98 -1.53 -18.46 40.18
N THR A 99 -1.03 -19.56 40.74
CA THR A 99 -1.45 -20.92 40.36
C THR A 99 -2.93 -21.14 40.70
N SER A 100 -3.41 -20.60 41.82
CA SER A 100 -4.83 -20.67 42.20
C SER A 100 -5.73 -19.92 41.21
N LEU A 101 -5.31 -18.75 40.70
CA LEU A 101 -6.06 -17.99 39.70
C LEU A 101 -6.24 -18.77 38.39
N VAL A 102 -5.21 -19.50 37.94
CA VAL A 102 -5.32 -20.35 36.75
C VAL A 102 -6.14 -21.61 37.02
N ARG A 103 -5.99 -22.24 38.20
CA ARG A 103 -6.79 -23.40 38.60
C ARG A 103 -8.29 -23.09 38.68
N ARG A 104 -8.66 -21.88 39.07
CA ARG A 104 -10.06 -21.41 39.05
C ARG A 104 -10.65 -21.33 37.64
N LYS A 105 -9.83 -20.96 36.64
CA LYS A 105 -10.26 -20.85 35.24
C LYS A 105 -10.26 -22.21 34.52
N ILE A 106 -9.38 -23.14 34.91
CA ILE A 106 -9.29 -24.50 34.34
C ILE A 106 -9.53 -25.54 35.44
N GLN A 107 -10.79 -25.96 35.57
CA GLN A 107 -11.22 -27.00 36.49
C GLN A 107 -11.09 -28.39 35.82
N SER A 108 -9.85 -28.85 35.63
CA SER A 108 -9.58 -30.16 35.03
C SER A 108 -8.50 -30.93 35.79
N THR A 109 -8.71 -32.23 35.98
CA THR A 109 -7.70 -33.17 36.54
C THR A 109 -6.48 -33.32 35.63
N LYS A 110 -6.61 -32.96 34.35
CA LYS A 110 -5.52 -32.96 33.36
C LYS A 110 -4.58 -31.78 33.50
N LEU A 111 -4.97 -30.70 34.21
CA LEU A 111 -4.06 -29.59 34.48
C LEU A 111 -3.00 -30.02 35.50
N LYS A 112 -1.76 -30.18 35.03
CA LYS A 112 -0.60 -30.52 35.86
C LYS A 112 0.17 -29.24 36.21
N MET A 113 0.69 -29.20 37.43
CA MET A 113 1.53 -28.13 37.96
C MET A 113 2.71 -28.80 38.68
N GLU A 114 3.90 -28.72 38.09
CA GLU A 114 5.14 -29.32 38.62
C GLU A 114 5.98 -28.24 39.30
N SER A 115 6.23 -28.38 40.60
CA SER A 115 7.07 -27.46 41.37
C SER A 115 8.54 -27.87 41.31
N MET A 116 9.40 -26.89 41.08
CA MET A 116 10.85 -27.03 40.98
C MET A 116 11.54 -25.89 41.75
N THR A 117 12.81 -26.07 42.12
CA THR A 117 13.59 -25.05 42.82
C THR A 117 14.85 -24.72 42.02
N VAL A 118 15.11 -23.44 41.77
CA VAL A 118 16.25 -22.94 40.98
C VAL A 118 16.99 -21.86 41.75
N GLY A 119 18.33 -21.84 41.64
CA GLY A 119 19.20 -20.88 42.31
C GLY A 119 19.93 -21.48 43.52
N ASN A 120 21.26 -21.38 43.55
CA ASN A 120 22.07 -21.95 44.64
C ASN A 120 21.83 -21.25 45.99
N LEU A 121 21.72 -19.92 45.97
CA LEU A 121 21.49 -19.08 47.14
C LEU A 121 20.01 -18.74 47.31
N SER A 122 19.33 -18.29 46.25
CA SER A 122 17.94 -17.83 46.36
C SER A 122 16.92 -18.95 46.53
N LYS A 123 17.21 -20.17 46.04
CA LYS A 123 16.30 -21.32 46.05
C LYS A 123 14.87 -20.95 45.66
N THR A 124 14.74 -20.22 44.55
CA THR A 124 13.48 -19.66 44.06
C THR A 124 12.60 -20.78 43.52
N THR A 125 11.32 -20.78 43.90
CA THR A 125 10.35 -21.77 43.45
C THR A 125 9.83 -21.41 42.05
N ILE A 126 9.80 -22.39 41.16
CA ILE A 126 9.26 -22.29 39.81
C ILE A 126 8.20 -23.36 39.63
N VAL A 127 7.06 -23.02 39.04
CA VAL A 127 5.99 -23.99 38.73
C VAL A 127 5.78 -24.07 37.23
N ILE A 128 5.94 -25.26 36.66
CA ILE A 128 5.61 -25.55 35.25
C ILE A 128 4.16 -26.04 35.19
N ALA A 129 3.31 -25.35 34.45
CA ALA A 129 1.92 -25.73 34.25
C ALA A 129 1.63 -26.12 32.80
N TYR A 130 0.90 -27.23 32.60
CA TYR A 130 0.48 -27.73 31.29
C TYR A 130 -0.78 -28.60 31.42
N ILE A 131 -1.48 -28.84 30.31
CA ILE A 131 -2.63 -29.76 30.29
C ILE A 131 -2.20 -31.09 29.66
N GLU A 132 -2.23 -32.14 30.46
CA GLU A 132 -1.90 -33.52 30.05
C GLU A 132 -2.81 -33.98 28.90
N GLY A 133 -2.20 -34.53 27.84
CA GLY A 133 -2.90 -34.97 26.63
C GLY A 133 -3.30 -33.84 25.66
N LEU A 134 -3.05 -32.57 25.99
CA LEU A 134 -3.19 -31.43 25.07
C LEU A 134 -1.83 -30.80 24.74
N ALA A 135 -0.99 -30.56 25.76
CA ALA A 135 0.34 -30.02 25.57
C ALA A 135 1.21 -30.99 24.75
N ILE A 136 2.13 -30.45 23.97
CA ILE A 136 3.08 -31.27 23.21
C ILE A 136 4.17 -31.75 24.18
N ASP A 137 4.23 -33.05 24.43
CA ASP A 137 5.15 -33.64 25.42
C ASP A 137 6.62 -33.24 25.18
N SER A 138 7.05 -33.14 23.91
CA SER A 138 8.42 -32.71 23.59
C SER A 138 8.74 -31.30 24.07
N ILE A 139 7.75 -30.40 24.12
CA ILE A 139 7.92 -29.02 24.62
C ILE A 139 8.01 -29.04 26.15
N VAL A 140 7.15 -29.82 26.82
CA VAL A 140 7.18 -29.96 28.29
C VAL A 140 8.54 -30.50 28.75
N GLU A 141 9.05 -31.56 28.10
CA GLU A 141 10.36 -32.12 28.40
C GLU A 141 11.50 -31.12 28.14
N GLU A 142 11.44 -30.36 27.05
CA GLU A 142 12.47 -29.37 26.73
C GLU A 142 12.46 -28.22 27.75
N VAL A 143 11.29 -27.76 28.20
CA VAL A 143 11.16 -26.79 29.31
C VAL A 143 11.77 -27.35 30.59
N ARG A 144 11.40 -28.57 30.99
CA ARG A 144 11.93 -29.21 32.20
C ARG A 144 13.46 -29.33 32.14
N LYS A 145 13.99 -29.74 30.99
CA LYS A 145 15.43 -29.88 30.74
C LYS A 145 16.16 -28.54 30.81
N ARG A 146 15.61 -27.47 30.23
CA ARG A 146 16.22 -26.13 30.27
C ARG A 146 16.25 -25.57 31.67
N ILE A 147 15.13 -25.64 32.39
CA ILE A 147 15.04 -25.17 33.79
C ILE A 147 16.04 -25.92 34.69
N ASN A 148 16.15 -27.25 34.56
CA ASN A 148 17.12 -28.05 35.32
C ASN A 148 18.59 -27.74 35.01
N ARG A 149 18.88 -27.17 33.83
CA ARG A 149 20.25 -26.81 33.43
C ARG A 149 20.68 -25.44 33.97
N ILE A 150 19.76 -24.63 34.49
CA ILE A 150 20.05 -23.28 34.97
C ILE A 150 20.99 -23.38 36.18
N GLN A 151 22.20 -22.84 36.05
CA GLN A 151 23.18 -22.72 37.12
C GLN A 151 23.45 -21.24 37.38
N ILE A 152 22.71 -20.67 38.33
CA ILE A 152 22.88 -19.30 38.82
C ILE A 152 22.78 -19.27 40.34
N ASP A 153 23.40 -18.27 40.96
CA ASP A 153 23.38 -18.17 42.42
C ASP A 153 22.06 -17.56 42.93
N THR A 154 21.55 -16.52 42.26
CA THR A 154 20.35 -15.80 42.68
C THR A 154 19.44 -15.51 41.49
N VAL A 155 18.16 -15.87 41.59
CA VAL A 155 17.10 -15.44 40.66
C VAL A 155 16.46 -14.17 41.20
N LEU A 156 16.68 -13.03 40.55
CA LEU A 156 16.14 -11.72 40.98
C LEU A 156 14.80 -11.38 40.30
N GLY A 157 14.45 -12.06 39.21
CA GLY A 157 13.22 -11.82 38.48
C GLY A 157 13.06 -12.74 37.27
N GLY A 158 11.90 -12.63 36.61
CA GLY A 158 11.50 -13.54 35.54
C GLY A 158 12.39 -13.48 34.31
N ASN A 159 12.92 -12.28 34.00
CA ASN A 159 13.80 -12.04 32.86
C ASN A 159 15.10 -12.87 32.92
N PHE A 160 15.60 -13.19 34.12
CA PHE A 160 16.78 -14.05 34.27
C PHE A 160 16.47 -15.45 33.74
N ILE A 161 15.35 -16.03 34.18
CA ILE A 161 14.92 -17.34 33.71
C ILE A 161 14.63 -17.30 32.22
N GLU A 162 13.96 -16.25 31.73
CA GLU A 162 13.68 -16.02 30.31
C GLU A 162 14.97 -16.13 29.46
N GLU A 163 16.02 -15.39 29.79
CA GLU A 163 17.29 -15.40 29.05
C GLU A 163 17.96 -16.78 28.99
N PHE A 164 17.86 -17.59 30.06
CA PHE A 164 18.43 -18.95 30.10
C PHE A 164 17.62 -19.99 29.32
N ILE A 165 16.32 -19.76 29.12
CA ILE A 165 15.44 -20.72 28.45
C ILE A 165 15.22 -20.41 26.96
N GLU A 166 15.63 -19.24 26.48
CA GLU A 166 15.54 -18.87 25.05
C GLU A 166 16.49 -19.69 24.15
N ASP A 167 16.06 -19.96 22.90
CA ASP A 167 16.91 -20.66 21.91
C ASP A 167 18.00 -19.75 21.34
N HIS A 168 17.65 -18.49 21.07
CA HIS A 168 18.53 -17.51 20.42
C HIS A 168 18.62 -16.20 21.22
N PRO A 169 19.44 -16.10 22.29
CA PRO A 169 19.50 -14.91 23.15
C PRO A 169 19.85 -13.58 22.47
N PHE A 170 20.49 -13.63 21.29
CA PHE A 170 20.89 -12.43 20.53
C PHE A 170 19.85 -11.96 19.51
N THR A 171 18.71 -12.64 19.38
CA THR A 171 17.65 -12.20 18.47
C THR A 171 16.93 -10.98 19.06
N LEU A 172 16.43 -10.08 18.20
CA LEU A 172 15.56 -8.98 18.65
C LEU A 172 14.12 -9.46 18.92
N PHE A 173 13.74 -10.62 18.40
CA PHE A 173 12.38 -11.15 18.48
C PHE A 173 12.17 -12.01 19.73
N PRO A 174 11.24 -11.63 20.64
CA PRO A 174 11.02 -12.41 21.85
C PRO A 174 10.55 -13.83 21.50
N GLN A 175 11.18 -14.83 22.12
CA GLN A 175 10.87 -16.26 21.94
C GLN A 175 9.99 -16.79 23.08
N VAL A 176 9.87 -16.03 24.16
CA VAL A 176 8.97 -16.28 25.28
C VAL A 176 7.92 -15.18 25.32
N GLN A 177 6.68 -15.55 25.66
CA GLN A 177 5.62 -14.57 25.88
C GLN A 177 5.47 -14.32 27.37
N ASN A 178 5.72 -13.09 27.81
CA ASN A 178 5.39 -12.63 29.16
C ASN A 178 3.93 -12.15 29.23
N THR A 179 3.26 -12.41 30.36
CA THR A 179 1.92 -11.88 30.63
C THR A 179 1.66 -11.71 32.13
N GLU A 180 0.94 -10.66 32.48
CA GLU A 180 0.41 -10.40 33.83
C GLU A 180 -0.98 -11.02 34.02
N ARG A 181 -1.55 -11.64 32.98
CA ARG A 181 -2.98 -11.96 32.92
C ARG A 181 -3.27 -13.47 33.04
N PRO A 182 -4.05 -13.90 34.04
CA PRO A 182 -4.38 -15.32 34.22
C PRO A 182 -5.27 -15.90 33.12
N ASP A 183 -6.10 -15.08 32.48
CA ASP A 183 -6.95 -15.51 31.36
C ASP A 183 -6.14 -15.79 30.09
N ILE A 184 -5.07 -15.04 29.83
CA ILE A 184 -4.14 -15.31 28.72
C ILE A 184 -3.36 -16.61 28.95
N VAL A 185 -2.96 -16.88 30.21
CA VAL A 185 -2.34 -18.16 30.56
C VAL A 185 -3.32 -19.31 30.35
N ALA A 186 -4.56 -19.18 30.83
CA ALA A 186 -5.57 -20.23 30.67
C ALA A 186 -5.88 -20.52 29.19
N SER A 187 -6.04 -19.49 28.35
CA SER A 187 -6.24 -19.68 26.91
C SER A 187 -5.02 -20.28 26.22
N SER A 188 -3.81 -19.87 26.61
CA SER A 188 -2.57 -20.42 26.06
C SER A 188 -2.36 -21.90 26.41
N LEU A 189 -2.70 -22.30 27.64
CA LEU A 189 -2.69 -23.71 28.06
C LEU A 189 -3.69 -24.54 27.24
N ALA A 190 -4.88 -23.99 26.95
CA ALA A 190 -5.85 -24.62 26.06
C ALA A 190 -5.37 -24.69 24.60
N GLU A 191 -4.52 -23.75 24.17
CA GLU A 191 -3.83 -23.73 22.87
C GLU A 191 -2.56 -24.61 22.83
N ARG A 192 -2.44 -25.60 23.72
CA ARG A 192 -1.35 -26.61 23.77
C ARG A 192 0.03 -26.05 24.16
N LYS A 193 0.07 -24.90 24.82
CA LYS A 193 1.31 -24.28 25.33
C LYS A 193 1.60 -24.69 26.77
N VAL A 194 2.80 -24.33 27.23
CA VAL A 194 3.28 -24.52 28.61
C VAL A 194 3.43 -23.15 29.25
N ALA A 195 3.03 -23.03 30.52
CA ALA A 195 3.21 -21.83 31.32
C ALA A 195 4.22 -22.07 32.45
N ILE A 196 5.05 -21.08 32.76
CA ILE A 196 6.10 -21.15 33.77
C ILE A 196 5.88 -19.97 34.73
N PHE A 197 5.56 -20.29 35.98
CA PHE A 197 5.39 -19.33 37.06
C PHE A 197 6.68 -19.24 37.87
N ILE A 198 7.07 -18.03 38.24
CA ILE A 198 8.30 -17.76 38.99
C ILE A 198 7.92 -16.99 40.23
N ASP A 199 8.31 -17.53 41.39
CA ASP A 199 8.01 -16.91 42.68
C ASP A 199 8.73 -15.57 42.84
N GLY A 200 8.03 -14.58 43.39
CA GLY A 200 8.51 -13.21 43.52
C GLY A 200 8.26 -12.31 42.31
N THR A 201 7.53 -12.76 41.28
CA THR A 201 7.23 -11.95 40.08
C THR A 201 5.76 -11.96 39.68
N PRO A 202 5.19 -10.81 39.26
CA PRO A 202 3.80 -10.74 38.80
C PRO A 202 3.63 -11.13 37.33
N PHE A 203 4.61 -11.82 36.73
CA PHE A 203 4.59 -12.22 35.33
C PHE A 203 4.69 -13.74 35.21
N THR A 204 3.95 -14.30 34.27
CA THR A 204 4.07 -15.71 33.88
C THR A 204 4.65 -15.79 32.48
N LEU A 205 5.58 -16.73 32.27
CA LEU A 205 6.19 -16.99 30.96
C LEU A 205 5.39 -18.07 30.23
N ILE A 206 5.08 -17.86 28.96
CA ILE A 206 4.33 -18.80 28.11
C ILE A 206 5.21 -19.20 26.93
N VAL A 207 5.32 -20.50 26.69
CA VAL A 207 6.13 -21.09 25.62
C VAL A 207 5.36 -22.19 24.87
N PRO A 208 5.53 -22.34 23.54
CA PRO A 208 6.34 -21.53 22.64
C PRO A 208 5.66 -20.22 22.20
N CYS A 209 6.47 -19.23 21.82
CA CYS A 209 6.01 -17.98 21.20
C CYS A 209 6.19 -18.00 19.68
N SER A 210 5.28 -17.35 18.94
CA SER A 210 5.37 -17.22 17.49
C SER A 210 5.18 -15.76 17.06
N LEU A 211 5.55 -15.40 15.84
CA LEU A 211 5.38 -14.04 15.33
C LEU A 211 3.92 -13.58 15.42
N TRP A 212 2.96 -14.47 15.22
CA TRP A 212 1.53 -14.14 15.26
C TRP A 212 1.05 -13.68 16.62
N ASN A 213 1.73 -14.06 17.69
CA ASN A 213 1.47 -13.55 19.02
C ASN A 213 1.62 -12.02 19.02
N ALA A 214 2.53 -11.43 18.22
CA ALA A 214 2.67 -9.98 18.05
C ALA A 214 1.35 -9.27 17.67
N PHE A 215 0.53 -9.92 16.85
CA PHE A 215 -0.64 -9.31 16.23
C PHE A 215 -1.93 -9.58 17.00
N GLN A 216 -1.86 -10.26 18.14
CA GLN A 216 -3.03 -10.68 18.90
C GLN A 216 -3.09 -9.98 20.26
N SER A 217 -4.20 -9.31 20.52
CA SER A 217 -4.53 -8.77 21.85
C SER A 217 -5.48 -9.71 22.59
N ALA A 218 -5.51 -9.62 23.91
CA ALA A 218 -6.49 -10.32 24.74
C ALA A 218 -7.92 -9.82 24.48
N ASP A 219 -8.12 -8.52 24.18
CA ASP A 219 -9.43 -7.96 23.81
C ASP A 219 -10.03 -8.65 22.57
N ASP A 220 -9.19 -9.18 21.67
CA ASP A 220 -9.64 -9.85 20.45
C ASP A 220 -10.48 -11.11 20.77
N TYR A 221 -10.32 -11.69 21.98
CA TYR A 221 -11.11 -12.82 22.47
C TYR A 221 -12.43 -12.40 23.14
N TYR A 222 -12.62 -11.14 23.48
CA TYR A 222 -13.85 -10.63 24.12
C TYR A 222 -14.75 -9.87 23.14
N GLU A 223 -14.23 -9.51 21.96
CA GLU A 223 -14.99 -8.83 20.92
C GLU A 223 -15.68 -9.77 19.92
N ARG A 224 -16.64 -9.22 19.17
CA ARG A 224 -17.25 -9.93 18.03
C ARG A 224 -16.20 -10.16 16.93
N PHE A 225 -16.29 -11.30 16.26
CA PHE A 225 -15.25 -11.76 15.33
C PHE A 225 -14.96 -10.74 14.20
N LEU A 226 -15.98 -10.03 13.71
CA LEU A 226 -15.84 -9.05 12.62
C LEU A 226 -15.02 -7.83 13.08
N TYR A 227 -15.32 -7.28 14.26
CA TYR A 227 -14.56 -6.18 14.86
C TYR A 227 -13.13 -6.62 15.20
N ALA A 228 -12.97 -7.77 15.84
CA ALA A 228 -11.65 -8.32 16.18
C ALA A 228 -10.79 -8.53 14.93
N THR A 229 -11.36 -9.04 13.84
CA THR A 229 -10.63 -9.27 12.58
C THR A 229 -10.21 -7.93 11.94
N LEU A 230 -11.11 -6.94 11.90
CA LEU A 230 -10.77 -5.61 11.35
C LEU A 230 -9.65 -4.93 12.15
N ILE A 231 -9.71 -5.01 13.49
CA ILE A 231 -8.66 -4.46 14.36
C ILE A 231 -7.33 -5.20 14.18
N ARG A 232 -7.35 -6.53 14.00
CA ARG A 232 -6.12 -7.30 13.68
C ARG A 232 -5.50 -6.85 12.35
N TRP A 233 -6.30 -6.64 11.29
CA TRP A 233 -5.81 -6.12 10.01
C TRP A 233 -5.23 -4.72 10.14
N LEU A 234 -5.89 -3.84 10.90
CA LEU A 234 -5.38 -2.51 11.20
C LEU A 234 -4.03 -2.58 11.94
N ARG A 235 -3.91 -3.44 12.95
CA ARG A 235 -2.69 -3.66 13.73
C ARG A 235 -1.55 -4.18 12.85
N MET A 236 -1.82 -5.15 11.97
CA MET A 236 -0.84 -5.65 10.99
C MET A 236 -0.35 -4.52 10.06
N LEU A 237 -1.28 -3.74 9.49
CA LEU A 237 -0.94 -2.64 8.60
C LEU A 237 -0.11 -1.56 9.31
N LEU A 238 -0.47 -1.20 10.54
CA LEU A 238 0.24 -0.19 11.32
C LEU A 238 1.63 -0.68 11.77
N ILE A 239 1.78 -1.95 12.17
CA ILE A 239 3.11 -2.50 12.52
C ILE A 239 4.02 -2.51 11.28
N ILE A 240 3.51 -2.93 10.11
CA ILE A 240 4.25 -2.88 8.83
C ILE A 240 4.62 -1.42 8.49
N THR A 241 3.67 -0.50 8.60
CA THR A 241 3.90 0.94 8.40
C THR A 241 4.98 1.46 9.36
N SER A 242 4.94 1.06 10.63
CA SER A 242 5.89 1.51 11.65
C SER A 242 7.33 1.03 11.40
N LEU A 243 7.51 -0.05 10.64
CA LEU A 243 8.83 -0.57 10.27
C LEU A 243 9.33 0.05 8.95
N PHE A 244 8.45 0.14 7.94
CA PHE A 244 8.86 0.46 6.57
C PHE A 244 8.65 1.92 6.15
N LEU A 245 7.72 2.67 6.75
CA LEU A 245 7.33 3.98 6.25
C LEU A 245 8.50 4.99 6.17
N PRO A 246 9.36 5.17 7.20
CA PRO A 246 10.49 6.09 7.12
C PRO A 246 11.49 5.67 6.03
N SER A 247 11.77 4.37 5.96
CA SER A 247 12.69 3.78 4.99
C SER A 247 12.16 3.95 3.56
N ILE A 248 10.86 3.70 3.31
CA ILE A 248 10.25 3.89 1.99
C ILE A 248 10.25 5.38 1.60
N TYR A 249 9.93 6.27 2.54
CA TYR A 249 9.94 7.72 2.29
C TYR A 249 11.33 8.20 1.83
N VAL A 250 12.39 7.84 2.55
CA VAL A 250 13.77 8.16 2.19
C VAL A 250 14.15 7.57 0.83
N ALA A 251 13.80 6.30 0.58
CA ALA A 251 14.11 5.64 -0.69
C ALA A 251 13.46 6.34 -1.89
N ILE A 252 12.18 6.71 -1.77
CA ILE A 252 11.43 7.37 -2.85
C ILE A 252 11.94 8.79 -3.08
N THR A 253 12.18 9.56 -2.02
CA THR A 253 12.57 10.97 -2.14
C THR A 253 13.99 11.15 -2.66
N THR A 254 14.90 10.24 -2.36
CA THR A 254 16.31 10.36 -2.74
C THR A 254 16.68 9.59 -4.01
N PHE A 255 16.08 8.42 -4.27
CA PHE A 255 16.45 7.58 -5.42
C PHE A 255 15.38 7.51 -6.51
N HIS A 256 14.10 7.62 -6.15
CA HIS A 256 13.00 7.38 -7.09
C HIS A 256 11.93 8.48 -7.11
N PRO A 257 12.30 9.77 -7.31
CA PRO A 257 11.33 10.85 -7.33
C PRO A 257 10.28 10.69 -8.43
N GLN A 258 10.59 9.91 -9.48
CA GLN A 258 9.72 9.61 -10.62
C GLN A 258 8.43 8.85 -10.24
N LEU A 259 8.43 8.15 -9.10
CA LEU A 259 7.25 7.43 -8.60
C LEU A 259 6.20 8.40 -8.03
N MET A 260 6.59 9.62 -7.66
CA MET A 260 5.67 10.58 -7.06
C MET A 260 4.79 11.26 -8.12
N PRO A 261 3.49 11.49 -7.83
CA PRO A 261 2.69 12.39 -8.62
C PRO A 261 3.34 13.78 -8.65
N THR A 262 3.36 14.44 -9.82
CA THR A 262 4.05 15.72 -9.98
C THR A 262 3.62 16.73 -8.92
N ASN A 263 2.31 16.95 -8.71
CA ASN A 263 1.82 17.91 -7.72
C ASN A 263 2.33 17.65 -6.29
N PHE A 264 2.43 16.38 -5.89
CA PHE A 264 2.95 16.00 -4.59
C PHE A 264 4.45 16.26 -4.49
N LEU A 265 5.22 15.91 -5.52
CA LEU A 265 6.65 16.21 -5.62
C LEU A 265 6.93 17.71 -5.51
N LEU A 266 6.14 18.54 -6.20
CA LEU A 266 6.32 20.00 -6.18
C LEU A 266 6.14 20.56 -4.76
N SER A 267 5.08 20.13 -4.07
CA SER A 267 4.82 20.53 -2.67
C SER A 267 5.89 20.01 -1.70
N LEU A 268 6.43 18.82 -1.97
CA LEU A 268 7.48 18.23 -1.14
C LEU A 268 8.81 18.97 -1.33
N THR A 269 9.13 19.33 -2.57
CA THR A 269 10.35 20.07 -2.90
C THR A 269 10.31 21.48 -2.30
N SER A 270 9.17 22.17 -2.38
CA SER A 270 9.01 23.49 -1.74
C SER A 270 9.21 23.42 -0.22
N ALA A 271 8.67 22.40 0.43
CA ALA A 271 8.82 22.19 1.87
C ALA A 271 10.24 21.80 2.32
N ARG A 272 11.11 21.37 1.40
CA ARG A 272 12.51 20.97 1.69
C ARG A 272 13.55 22.00 1.27
N GLU A 273 13.19 23.03 0.51
CA GLU A 273 14.13 23.98 -0.10
C GLU A 273 15.04 24.69 0.93
N GLY A 274 14.56 24.89 2.17
CA GLY A 274 15.33 25.50 3.27
C GLY A 274 16.05 24.53 4.20
N VAL A 275 15.98 23.22 3.95
CA VAL A 275 16.52 22.19 4.86
C VAL A 275 17.92 21.77 4.42
N PRO A 276 18.97 21.95 5.25
CA PRO A 276 20.35 21.69 4.87
C PRO A 276 20.74 20.21 4.93
N PHE A 277 19.91 19.38 5.59
CA PHE A 277 20.21 17.97 5.80
C PHE A 277 19.57 17.05 4.74
N PRO A 278 20.30 16.01 4.32
CA PRO A 278 19.75 14.86 3.60
C PRO A 278 18.52 14.24 4.26
N ALA A 279 17.61 13.68 3.45
CA ALA A 279 16.42 13.00 3.97
C ALA A 279 16.76 11.87 4.94
N VAL A 280 17.85 11.15 4.70
CA VAL A 280 18.34 10.07 5.57
C VAL A 280 18.70 10.60 6.96
N ILE A 281 19.50 11.68 7.01
CA ILE A 281 20.00 12.26 8.26
C ILE A 281 18.85 12.89 9.04
N GLU A 282 17.97 13.59 8.32
CA GLU A 282 16.74 14.17 8.86
C GLU A 282 15.86 13.11 9.53
N ALA A 283 15.68 11.95 8.89
CA ALA A 283 14.94 10.82 9.44
C ALA A 283 15.64 10.26 10.68
N PHE A 284 16.96 10.06 10.68
CA PHE A 284 17.69 9.57 11.85
C PHE A 284 17.58 10.50 13.06
N ILE A 285 17.73 11.81 12.86
CA ILE A 285 17.59 12.80 13.94
C ILE A 285 16.20 12.73 14.53
N MET A 286 15.16 12.76 13.69
CA MET A 286 13.78 12.75 14.16
C MET A 286 13.37 11.42 14.81
N GLU A 287 13.78 10.29 14.25
CA GLU A 287 13.52 8.96 14.83
C GLU A 287 14.23 8.81 16.18
N PHE A 288 15.47 9.28 16.31
CA PHE A 288 16.21 9.26 17.57
C PHE A 288 15.57 10.17 18.62
N LEU A 289 15.18 11.39 18.26
CA LEU A 289 14.48 12.32 19.17
C LEU A 289 13.13 11.76 19.62
N PHE A 290 12.38 11.17 18.71
CA PHE A 290 11.08 10.58 19.02
C PHE A 290 11.21 9.36 19.95
N GLU A 291 12.22 8.53 19.74
CA GLU A 291 12.49 7.38 20.63
C GLU A 291 12.97 7.85 22.01
N GLY A 292 13.82 8.88 22.09
CA GLY A 292 14.22 9.49 23.35
C GLY A 292 13.05 10.09 24.13
N LEU A 293 12.14 10.80 23.45
CA LEU A 293 10.89 11.29 24.04
C LEU A 293 10.03 10.15 24.57
N ARG A 294 9.91 9.06 23.82
CA ARG A 294 9.12 7.89 24.22
C ARG A 294 9.70 7.22 25.45
N GLU A 295 11.01 7.01 25.48
CA GLU A 295 11.72 6.39 26.61
C GLU A 295 11.66 7.27 27.87
N ALA A 296 11.73 8.59 27.73
CA ALA A 296 11.48 9.50 28.84
C ALA A 296 10.02 9.44 29.31
N GLY A 297 9.06 9.39 28.38
CA GLY A 297 7.63 9.37 28.67
C GLY A 297 7.18 8.14 29.47
N ILE A 298 7.75 6.96 29.21
CA ILE A 298 7.41 5.73 29.95
C ILE A 298 7.97 5.69 31.39
N ARG A 299 9.01 6.49 31.69
CA ARG A 299 9.63 6.57 33.02
C ARG A 299 8.96 7.59 33.94
N LEU A 300 8.11 8.44 33.39
CA LEU A 300 7.37 9.46 34.13
C LEU A 300 6.01 8.90 34.61
N PRO A 301 5.47 9.39 35.75
CA PRO A 301 4.11 9.05 36.18
C PRO A 301 3.09 9.30 35.07
N ARG A 302 2.09 8.42 34.91
CA ARG A 302 1.13 8.44 33.78
C ARG A 302 0.60 9.85 33.39
N PRO A 303 0.18 10.74 34.33
CA PRO A 303 -0.30 12.07 33.99
C PRO A 303 0.79 13.00 33.45
N THR A 304 2.01 12.88 33.97
CA THR A 304 3.17 13.68 33.57
C THR A 304 3.79 13.14 32.28
N GLY A 305 3.88 11.82 32.12
CA GLY A 305 4.44 11.17 30.94
C GLY A 305 3.65 11.46 29.66
N SER A 306 2.31 11.48 29.73
CA SER A 306 1.46 11.87 28.61
C SER A 306 1.62 13.36 28.26
N ALA A 307 1.63 14.25 29.26
CA ALA A 307 1.84 15.68 29.06
C ALA A 307 3.21 15.99 28.43
N VAL A 308 4.29 15.39 28.94
CA VAL A 308 5.65 15.56 28.40
C VAL A 308 5.76 14.96 27.00
N SER A 309 5.11 13.84 26.70
CA SER A 309 5.11 13.27 25.34
C SER A 309 4.39 14.17 24.34
N ILE A 310 3.25 14.77 24.72
CA ILE A 310 2.48 15.69 23.86
C ILE A 310 3.26 16.97 23.61
N VAL A 311 3.72 17.62 24.69
CA VAL A 311 4.49 18.87 24.60
C VAL A 311 5.81 18.62 23.89
N GLY A 312 6.52 17.54 24.22
CA GLY A 312 7.78 17.17 23.58
C GLY A 312 7.63 16.93 22.08
N ALA A 313 6.66 16.13 21.65
CA ALA A 313 6.45 15.86 20.22
C ALA A 313 6.04 17.13 19.44
N LEU A 314 5.15 17.95 20.00
CA LEU A 314 4.70 19.18 19.35
C LEU A 314 5.82 20.23 19.29
N VAL A 315 6.48 20.50 20.42
CA VAL A 315 7.51 21.54 20.52
C VAL A 315 8.74 21.14 19.71
N ILE A 316 9.22 19.90 19.82
CA ILE A 316 10.37 19.45 19.04
C ILE A 316 10.03 19.41 17.56
N GLY A 317 8.86 18.90 17.17
CA GLY A 317 8.43 18.88 15.77
C GLY A 317 8.31 20.28 15.18
N GLN A 318 7.61 21.19 15.85
CA GLN A 318 7.43 22.57 15.37
C GLN A 318 8.74 23.36 15.39
N ALA A 319 9.54 23.25 16.45
CA ALA A 319 10.82 23.95 16.54
C ALA A 319 11.81 23.43 15.49
N ALA A 320 11.85 22.12 15.22
CA ALA A 320 12.73 21.55 14.20
C ALA A 320 12.36 22.04 12.79
N VAL A 321 11.05 22.19 12.51
CA VAL A 321 10.55 22.75 11.24
C VAL A 321 10.83 24.25 11.14
N GLN A 322 10.58 25.02 12.20
CA GLN A 322 10.83 26.46 12.23
C GLN A 322 12.32 26.80 12.15
N ALA A 323 13.18 25.99 12.76
CA ALA A 323 14.63 26.12 12.67
C ALA A 323 15.20 25.68 11.30
N GLY A 324 14.37 25.11 10.42
CA GLY A 324 14.80 24.60 9.12
C GLY A 324 15.70 23.36 9.21
N ILE A 325 15.80 22.72 10.37
CA ILE A 325 16.62 21.50 10.57
C ILE A 325 15.94 20.30 9.91
N VAL A 326 14.60 20.29 9.92
CA VAL A 326 13.75 19.19 9.46
C VAL A 326 12.60 19.76 8.64
N SER A 327 12.22 19.07 7.57
CA SER A 327 11.07 19.39 6.73
C SER A 327 9.75 18.95 7.37
N ALA A 328 8.68 19.73 7.16
CA ALA A 328 7.35 19.36 7.67
C ALA A 328 6.88 17.95 7.22
N PRO A 329 7.12 17.51 5.97
CA PRO A 329 6.77 16.15 5.54
C PRO A 329 7.46 15.05 6.33
N MET A 330 8.72 15.24 6.76
CA MET A 330 9.40 14.26 7.59
C MET A 330 8.79 14.17 9.00
N VAL A 331 8.44 15.30 9.61
CA VAL A 331 7.76 15.31 10.91
C VAL A 331 6.45 14.53 10.85
N ILE A 332 5.69 14.67 9.75
CA ILE A 332 4.47 13.89 9.52
C ILE A 332 4.78 12.38 9.43
N VAL A 333 5.80 12.00 8.65
CA VAL A 333 6.22 10.59 8.49
C VAL A 333 6.61 9.97 9.82
N VAL A 334 7.45 10.65 10.61
CA VAL A 334 7.91 10.15 11.92
C VAL A 334 6.77 10.12 12.93
N SER A 335 5.88 11.12 12.94
CA SER A 335 4.70 11.13 13.82
C SER A 335 3.75 9.98 13.53
N LEU A 336 3.47 9.72 12.24
CA LEU A 336 2.62 8.59 11.82
C LEU A 336 3.28 7.25 12.18
N THR A 337 4.58 7.13 11.97
CA THR A 337 5.37 5.94 12.33
C THR A 337 5.37 5.71 13.84
N GLY A 338 5.51 6.78 14.62
CA GLY A 338 5.43 6.79 16.07
C GLY A 338 4.08 6.29 16.57
N ILE A 339 2.98 6.88 16.09
CA ILE A 339 1.61 6.45 16.43
C ILE A 339 1.39 4.98 16.03
N ALA A 340 1.81 4.60 14.83
CA ALA A 340 1.67 3.24 14.33
C ALA A 340 2.42 2.22 15.20
N SER A 341 3.55 2.59 15.79
CA SER A 341 4.31 1.71 16.70
C SER A 341 3.60 1.44 18.04
N LEU A 342 2.68 2.32 18.47
CA LEU A 342 1.94 2.18 19.73
C LEU A 342 0.82 1.14 19.66
N ILE A 343 0.48 0.66 18.47
CA ILE A 343 -0.58 -0.34 18.28
C ILE A 343 -0.15 -1.75 18.74
N SER A 344 1.15 -1.96 18.95
CA SER A 344 1.68 -3.27 19.37
C SER A 344 1.10 -3.62 20.75
N PRO A 345 0.34 -4.72 20.88
CA PRO A 345 -0.33 -5.08 22.13
C PRO A 345 0.64 -5.54 23.20
N ARG A 346 1.86 -5.94 22.80
CA ARG A 346 2.94 -6.33 23.72
C ARG A 346 4.15 -5.44 23.55
N TYR A 347 4.69 -4.98 24.66
CA TYR A 347 5.83 -4.07 24.70
C TYR A 347 7.09 -4.68 24.09
N SER A 348 7.49 -5.89 24.52
CA SER A 348 8.72 -6.56 24.05
C SER A 348 8.75 -6.75 22.53
N MET A 349 7.60 -7.07 21.94
CA MET A 349 7.47 -7.19 20.49
C MET A 349 7.55 -5.82 19.78
N GLY A 350 6.96 -4.78 20.38
CA GLY A 350 7.06 -3.43 19.85
C GLY A 350 8.50 -2.90 19.84
N VAL A 351 9.31 -3.24 20.85
CA VAL A 351 10.75 -2.91 20.88
C VAL A 351 11.49 -3.54 19.69
N ALA A 352 11.21 -4.80 19.36
CA ALA A 352 11.84 -5.49 18.23
C ALA A 352 11.65 -4.74 16.90
N PHE A 353 10.42 -4.34 16.58
CA PHE A 353 10.11 -3.58 15.38
C PHE A 353 10.72 -2.18 15.37
N ARG A 354 10.81 -1.51 16.53
CA ARG A 354 11.46 -0.21 16.67
C ARG A 354 12.97 -0.30 16.41
N MET A 355 13.64 -1.30 16.96
CA MET A 355 15.08 -1.52 16.72
C MET A 355 15.37 -1.86 15.27
N LEU A 356 14.52 -2.67 14.62
CA LEU A 356 14.66 -3.02 13.19
C LEU A 356 14.45 -1.84 12.23
N ARG A 357 13.78 -0.78 12.67
CA ARG A 357 13.57 0.44 11.86
C ARG A 357 14.88 1.10 11.48
N PHE A 358 15.85 1.21 12.39
CA PHE A 358 17.12 1.89 12.13
C PHE A 358 17.98 1.18 11.07
N PRO A 359 18.18 -0.15 11.12
CA PRO A 359 18.82 -0.90 10.02
C PRO A 359 18.09 -0.77 8.67
N MET A 360 16.75 -0.80 8.67
CA MET A 360 15.97 -0.62 7.44
C MET A 360 16.16 0.78 6.85
N LEU A 361 16.17 1.81 7.71
CA LEU A 361 16.42 3.20 7.31
C LEU A 361 17.83 3.36 6.75
N LEU A 362 18.82 2.70 7.36
CA LEU A 362 20.19 2.68 6.87
C LEU A 362 20.28 2.03 5.48
N PHE A 363 19.70 0.84 5.29
CA PHE A 363 19.70 0.18 3.98
C PHE A 363 18.98 1.02 2.91
N SER A 364 17.89 1.69 3.27
CA SER A 364 17.22 2.64 2.39
C SER A 364 18.09 3.82 2.00
N GLY A 365 18.77 4.44 2.96
CA GLY A 365 19.65 5.58 2.69
C GLY A 365 20.85 5.25 1.80
N MET A 366 21.28 3.98 1.81
CA MET A 366 22.41 3.50 1.02
C MET A 366 22.02 2.99 -0.37
N PHE A 367 20.89 2.29 -0.50
CA PHE A 367 20.52 1.59 -1.74
C PHE A 367 19.08 1.87 -2.22
N GLY A 368 18.40 2.86 -1.65
CA GLY A 368 17.02 3.20 -1.98
C GLY A 368 16.04 2.05 -1.77
N LEU A 369 15.11 1.86 -2.72
CA LEU A 369 14.10 0.80 -2.64
C LEU A 369 14.73 -0.60 -2.68
N TYR A 370 15.83 -0.76 -3.40
CA TYR A 370 16.57 -2.03 -3.44
C TYR A 370 17.08 -2.41 -2.03
N GLY A 371 17.61 -1.43 -1.28
CA GLY A 371 18.03 -1.63 0.11
C GLY A 371 16.90 -2.08 1.03
N VAL A 372 15.72 -1.45 0.89
CA VAL A 372 14.53 -1.86 1.64
C VAL A 372 14.15 -3.31 1.31
N THR A 373 14.15 -3.70 0.02
CA THR A 373 13.84 -5.07 -0.38
C THR A 373 14.85 -6.08 0.16
N MET A 374 16.15 -5.76 0.11
CA MET A 374 17.23 -6.59 0.64
C MET A 374 17.14 -6.75 2.16
N GLY A 375 16.92 -5.66 2.89
CA GLY A 375 16.69 -5.69 4.35
C GLY A 375 15.47 -6.53 4.71
N SER A 376 14.39 -6.42 3.92
CA SER A 376 13.18 -7.25 4.08
C SER A 376 13.47 -8.73 3.88
N LEU A 377 14.26 -9.07 2.86
CA LEU A 377 14.68 -10.46 2.61
C LEU A 377 15.54 -11.02 3.74
N PHE A 378 16.51 -10.25 4.25
CA PHE A 378 17.30 -10.65 5.41
C PHE A 378 16.43 -10.89 6.64
N LEU A 379 15.46 -10.01 6.88
CA LEU A 379 14.51 -10.15 7.98
C LEU A 379 13.67 -11.43 7.83
N LEU A 380 13.16 -11.72 6.63
CA LEU A 380 12.40 -12.95 6.35
C LEU A 380 13.26 -14.21 6.51
N ILE A 381 14.50 -14.20 6.03
CA ILE A 381 15.45 -15.31 6.20
C ILE A 381 15.75 -15.52 7.69
N HIS A 382 15.90 -14.46 8.48
CA HIS A 382 16.08 -14.56 9.93
C HIS A 382 14.86 -15.18 10.60
N LEU A 383 13.65 -14.66 10.32
CA LEU A 383 12.40 -15.13 10.91
C LEU A 383 12.05 -16.59 10.54
N THR A 384 12.40 -17.03 9.34
CA THR A 384 12.19 -18.42 8.89
C THR A 384 13.14 -19.41 9.55
N ASN A 385 14.33 -18.98 9.97
CA ASN A 385 15.30 -19.81 10.68
C ASN A 385 15.13 -19.77 12.21
N LEU A 386 14.29 -18.85 12.73
CA LEU A 386 14.04 -18.72 14.15
C LEU A 386 13.08 -19.82 14.62
N GLU A 387 13.44 -20.49 15.70
CA GLU A 387 12.63 -21.49 16.39
C GLU A 387 12.42 -21.06 17.84
N SER A 388 11.28 -21.45 18.42
CA SER A 388 10.96 -21.29 19.84
C SER A 388 10.56 -22.65 20.38
N PHE A 389 11.39 -23.25 21.23
CA PHE A 389 11.17 -24.56 21.84
C PHE A 389 10.85 -25.65 20.79
N GLY A 390 11.59 -25.64 19.68
CA GLY A 390 11.45 -26.57 18.57
C GLY A 390 10.25 -26.31 17.64
N VAL A 391 9.51 -25.22 17.85
CA VAL A 391 8.43 -24.78 16.96
C VAL A 391 8.92 -23.61 16.09
N PRO A 392 8.77 -23.67 14.75
CA PRO A 392 9.13 -22.55 13.87
C PRO A 392 8.40 -21.26 14.22
N TYR A 393 9.12 -20.14 14.30
CA TYR A 393 8.56 -18.86 14.76
C TYR A 393 7.48 -18.29 13.83
N LEU A 394 7.56 -18.61 12.53
CA LEU A 394 6.57 -18.22 11.52
C LEU A 394 5.40 -19.21 11.36
N SER A 395 5.36 -20.29 12.14
CA SER A 395 4.23 -21.22 12.14
C SER A 395 2.93 -20.46 12.40
N PRO A 396 1.86 -20.64 11.59
CA PRO A 396 1.63 -21.70 10.60
C PRO A 396 1.86 -21.32 9.12
N ILE A 397 2.59 -20.25 8.81
CA ILE A 397 2.97 -19.96 7.40
C ILE A 397 4.06 -20.93 6.94
N THR A 398 5.01 -21.19 7.83
CA THR A 398 6.16 -22.06 7.57
C THR A 398 6.34 -22.99 8.78
N PRO A 399 5.93 -24.27 8.70
CA PRO A 399 5.30 -24.95 7.55
C PRO A 399 3.86 -24.49 7.29
N LEU A 400 3.44 -24.48 6.02
CA LEU A 400 2.14 -23.96 5.60
C LEU A 400 0.98 -24.85 6.05
N SER A 401 0.17 -24.36 6.99
CA SER A 401 -1.09 -25.00 7.42
C SER A 401 -2.29 -24.08 7.13
N ARG A 402 -3.01 -24.34 6.03
CA ARG A 402 -4.12 -23.46 5.57
C ARG A 402 -5.23 -23.28 6.59
N THR A 403 -5.55 -24.33 7.36
CA THR A 403 -6.56 -24.32 8.42
C THR A 403 -6.14 -23.47 9.61
N GLU A 404 -4.88 -23.58 10.05
CA GLU A 404 -4.36 -22.78 11.17
C GLU A 404 -4.17 -21.31 10.78
N ILE A 405 -3.76 -21.05 9.53
CA ILE A 405 -3.67 -19.69 8.98
C ILE A 405 -5.03 -18.99 9.02
N LYS A 406 -6.10 -19.67 8.57
CA LYS A 406 -7.47 -19.12 8.60
C LYS A 406 -7.89 -18.74 10.01
N GLY A 407 -7.57 -19.57 11.01
CA GLY A 407 -7.89 -19.33 12.42
C GLY A 407 -7.06 -18.22 13.09
N ARG A 408 -5.81 -18.01 12.68
CA ARG A 408 -4.97 -16.92 13.19
C ARG A 408 -5.30 -15.57 12.57
N ILE A 409 -5.59 -15.55 11.27
CA ILE A 409 -5.92 -14.32 10.52
C ILE A 409 -7.37 -13.87 10.78
N HIS A 410 -8.33 -14.80 10.77
CA HIS A 410 -9.74 -14.49 11.00
C HIS A 410 -10.20 -14.99 12.37
N SER A 411 -10.78 -14.11 13.20
CA SER A 411 -11.34 -14.48 14.52
C SER A 411 -12.62 -15.35 14.42
N CYS A 412 -12.99 -15.79 13.21
CA CYS A 412 -14.24 -16.50 12.90
C CYS A 412 -14.31 -17.93 13.46
N THR A 413 -13.19 -18.48 13.93
CA THR A 413 -13.09 -19.83 14.51
C THR A 413 -13.97 -20.05 15.75
N LYS A 414 -14.46 -19.00 16.42
CA LYS A 414 -15.49 -19.12 17.46
C LYS A 414 -16.80 -19.75 16.96
N MET A 415 -17.26 -19.40 15.76
CA MET A 415 -18.50 -19.95 15.19
C MET A 415 -18.28 -21.34 14.57
N GLU A 416 -17.15 -21.56 13.92
CA GLU A 416 -16.81 -22.84 13.26
C GLU A 416 -16.61 -23.96 14.30
N ASN A 417 -16.05 -23.65 15.47
CA ASN A 417 -15.92 -24.59 16.60
C ASN A 417 -17.23 -24.74 17.42
N ALA A 418 -18.11 -23.75 17.45
CA ALA A 418 -19.40 -23.82 18.16
C ALA A 418 -20.46 -24.65 17.41
N TYR A 419 -20.42 -24.68 16.08
CA TYR A 419 -21.37 -25.46 15.25
C TYR A 419 -20.92 -26.89 14.97
N ASN A 420 -19.68 -27.24 15.31
CA ASN A 420 -19.13 -28.57 15.05
C ASN A 420 -18.32 -29.07 16.27
N PRO A 421 -18.99 -29.52 17.35
CA PRO A 421 -18.32 -30.01 18.56
C PRO A 421 -17.47 -31.27 18.31
N LEU A 422 -17.58 -31.86 17.12
CA LEU A 422 -16.86 -33.05 16.65
C LEU A 422 -15.60 -32.75 15.83
N ILE A 423 -15.15 -31.50 15.72
CA ILE A 423 -13.79 -31.23 15.21
C ILE A 423 -12.79 -31.61 16.31
N ARG A 424 -12.56 -32.93 16.39
CA ARG A 424 -11.50 -33.69 17.04
C ARG A 424 -10.51 -32.84 17.84
N PHE A 425 -10.49 -33.12 19.15
CA PHE A 425 -9.25 -33.46 19.85
C PHE A 425 -8.45 -34.45 19.00
N TYR A 426 -7.69 -33.96 18.02
CA TYR A 426 -6.89 -34.80 17.15
C TYR A 426 -5.77 -35.42 18.00
N PRO A 427 -5.57 -36.75 17.98
CA PRO A 427 -4.41 -37.36 18.59
C PRO A 427 -3.15 -36.89 17.85
N SER A 428 -2.16 -36.42 18.62
CA SER A 428 -0.71 -36.42 18.39
C SER A 428 -0.19 -36.87 17.01
N SER A 429 -0.58 -36.18 15.93
CA SER A 429 -0.08 -36.48 14.58
C SER A 429 0.20 -35.20 13.79
N ILE A 430 0.78 -34.21 14.45
CA ILE A 430 1.82 -33.43 13.77
C ILE A 430 3.08 -34.24 14.02
N ALA A 431 3.45 -35.06 13.04
CA ALA A 431 4.82 -35.53 12.93
C ALA A 431 5.69 -34.28 12.71
N ILE A 432 6.13 -33.65 13.80
CA ILE A 432 7.47 -33.07 13.81
C ILE A 432 8.34 -34.23 13.33
N PRO A 433 9.11 -34.10 12.24
CA PRO A 433 9.96 -35.20 11.80
C PRO A 433 10.88 -35.54 12.97
N GLN A 434 10.54 -36.60 13.70
CA GLN A 434 11.42 -37.18 14.69
C GLN A 434 12.66 -37.59 13.91
N ARG A 435 13.76 -36.88 14.12
CA ARG A 435 15.09 -37.38 13.76
C ARG A 435 15.44 -38.54 14.69
N THR A 436 14.70 -39.63 14.58
CA THR A 436 15.03 -40.93 15.19
C THR A 436 15.88 -41.70 14.19
N LYS A 437 17.19 -41.54 14.31
CA LYS A 437 18.16 -42.64 14.24
C LYS A 437 19.52 -42.11 14.65
N ALA A 438 20.10 -42.77 15.65
CA ALA A 438 21.49 -42.70 16.03
C ALA A 438 22.38 -42.87 14.79
N ARG A 439 22.77 -41.75 14.17
CA ARG A 439 23.94 -41.68 13.32
C ARG A 439 25.04 -41.13 14.22
N ARG A 440 26.07 -41.94 14.46
CA ARG A 440 27.36 -41.49 15.02
C ARG A 440 27.65 -40.12 14.42
N GLN A 441 27.66 -39.09 15.26
CA GLN A 441 28.16 -37.79 14.86
C GLN A 441 29.58 -38.02 14.31
N PRO A 442 29.90 -37.67 13.06
CA PRO A 442 31.26 -37.25 12.84
C PRO A 442 31.40 -36.01 13.73
N ARG A 443 32.43 -35.97 14.59
CA ARG A 443 32.83 -34.75 15.29
C ARG A 443 32.78 -33.61 14.28
N ARG A 444 31.72 -32.82 14.30
CA ARG A 444 31.64 -31.57 13.55
C ARG A 444 32.58 -30.67 14.32
N ARG A 445 33.86 -30.68 13.91
CA ARG A 445 34.83 -29.65 14.27
C ARG A 445 34.08 -28.33 14.21
N SER A 446 34.15 -27.60 15.32
CA SER A 446 33.69 -26.22 15.45
C SER A 446 33.94 -25.47 14.13
N LEU A 447 32.86 -25.22 13.39
CA LEU A 447 32.80 -24.21 12.32
C LEU A 447 32.18 -22.92 12.89
N MET A 448 32.34 -22.68 14.19
CA MET A 448 31.72 -21.55 14.90
C MET A 448 32.70 -20.47 15.35
N ASN A 449 33.99 -20.54 14.96
CA ASN A 449 34.97 -19.50 15.32
C ASN A 449 35.12 -18.36 14.29
N HIS A 450 34.37 -18.36 13.18
CA HIS A 450 34.46 -17.31 12.15
C HIS A 450 33.20 -16.44 11.99
N ARG A 451 32.20 -16.56 12.88
CA ARG A 451 30.97 -15.76 12.79
C ARG A 451 31.14 -14.26 13.07
N PRO A 452 31.93 -13.80 14.06
CA PRO A 452 32.15 -12.36 14.22
C PRO A 452 33.03 -11.81 13.09
N THR A 453 34.00 -12.58 12.58
CA THR A 453 34.89 -12.14 11.50
C THR A 453 34.23 -12.16 10.13
N ALA A 454 33.36 -13.12 9.82
CA ALA A 454 32.56 -13.10 8.59
C ALA A 454 31.49 -12.01 8.61
N PHE A 455 30.90 -11.71 9.78
CA PHE A 455 29.98 -10.58 9.95
C PHE A 455 30.73 -9.24 9.87
N LEU A 456 31.91 -9.12 10.50
CA LEU A 456 32.80 -7.96 10.31
C LEU A 456 33.26 -7.82 8.86
N PHE A 457 33.56 -8.91 8.16
CA PHE A 457 33.98 -8.89 6.77
C PHE A 457 32.81 -8.55 5.84
N LEU A 458 31.58 -9.00 6.14
CA LEU A 458 30.35 -8.55 5.46
C LEU A 458 30.06 -7.07 5.71
N ILE A 459 30.22 -6.59 6.95
CA ILE A 459 30.10 -5.16 7.29
C ILE A 459 31.18 -4.35 6.59
N LEU A 460 32.42 -4.85 6.53
CA LEU A 460 33.55 -4.22 5.84
C LEU A 460 33.32 -4.22 4.32
N CYS A 461 32.83 -5.31 3.74
CA CYS A 461 32.44 -5.37 2.33
C CYS A 461 31.26 -4.43 2.05
N PHE A 462 30.23 -4.38 2.91
CA PHE A 462 29.13 -3.41 2.78
C PHE A 462 29.63 -1.97 2.90
N ALA A 463 30.57 -1.69 3.80
CA ALA A 463 31.22 -0.38 3.96
C ALA A 463 32.06 0.01 2.72
N LEU A 464 32.71 -0.97 2.09
CA LEU A 464 33.49 -0.79 0.86
C LEU A 464 32.64 -0.76 -0.41
N THR A 465 31.41 -1.28 -0.39
CA THR A 465 30.43 -1.23 -1.48
C THR A 465 29.32 -0.21 -1.24
N THR A 466 29.52 0.78 -0.35
CA THR A 466 28.51 1.83 -0.10
C THR A 466 28.31 2.69 -1.34
N GLY A 467 27.34 2.27 -2.15
CA GLY A 467 26.89 2.91 -3.37
C GLY A 467 26.09 4.19 -3.11
N CYS A 468 26.69 5.18 -2.44
CA CYS A 468 26.18 6.55 -2.44
C CYS A 468 26.27 7.23 -3.82
N TRP A 469 26.71 6.50 -4.86
CA TRP A 469 27.06 7.03 -6.18
C TRP A 469 25.84 7.59 -6.93
N ASP A 470 24.64 7.06 -6.67
CA ASP A 470 23.40 7.48 -7.34
C ASP A 470 22.46 8.30 -6.44
N ARG A 471 22.94 8.77 -5.28
CA ARG A 471 22.13 9.52 -4.32
C ARG A 471 22.00 10.98 -4.75
N GLU A 472 20.79 11.42 -5.06
CA GLU A 472 20.51 12.80 -5.46
C GLU A 472 19.30 13.35 -4.68
N GLU A 473 19.54 14.31 -3.79
CA GLU A 473 18.46 14.92 -3.00
C GLU A 473 17.53 15.78 -3.88
N LEU A 474 16.29 15.99 -3.42
CA LEU A 474 15.32 16.84 -4.12
C LEU A 474 15.83 18.29 -4.29
N THR A 475 16.64 18.78 -3.35
CA THR A 475 17.25 20.12 -3.37
C THR A 475 18.36 20.27 -4.41
N ASP A 476 19.01 19.17 -4.80
CA ASP A 476 20.10 19.18 -5.80
C ASP A 476 19.54 19.08 -7.24
N ARG A 477 18.23 18.82 -7.35
CA ARG A 477 17.52 18.63 -8.61
C ARG A 477 16.77 19.89 -9.04
N VAL A 478 16.70 20.10 -10.35
CA VAL A 478 15.76 21.03 -10.97
C VAL A 478 14.81 20.26 -11.88
N PHE A 479 13.51 20.47 -11.69
CA PHE A 479 12.48 19.73 -12.40
C PHE A 479 12.11 20.41 -13.72
N ASP A 480 12.34 19.70 -14.83
CA ASP A 480 11.89 20.07 -16.16
C ASP A 480 10.41 19.64 -16.30
N LEU A 481 9.51 20.63 -16.37
CA LEU A 481 8.07 20.40 -16.48
C LEU A 481 7.61 20.39 -17.95
N ALA A 482 8.28 21.19 -18.77
CA ALA A 482 8.09 21.24 -20.21
C ALA A 482 9.31 21.83 -20.91
N ALA A 483 9.52 21.40 -22.14
CA ALA A 483 10.63 21.88 -22.95
C ALA A 483 10.18 22.11 -24.39
N SER A 484 11.02 22.77 -25.17
CA SER A 484 10.81 22.98 -26.60
C SER A 484 12.11 22.83 -27.38
N THR A 485 11.97 22.52 -28.66
CA THR A 485 13.01 22.75 -29.66
C THR A 485 12.46 23.51 -30.85
N ASP A 486 13.25 24.46 -31.31
CA ASP A 486 13.01 25.32 -32.44
C ASP A 486 14.23 25.27 -33.39
N LEU A 487 14.00 25.60 -34.66
CA LEU A 487 15.05 25.75 -35.66
C LEU A 487 15.22 27.24 -35.97
N ASN A 488 16.40 27.80 -35.71
CA ASN A 488 16.69 29.18 -36.06
C ASN A 488 16.91 29.32 -37.56
N LYS A 489 16.79 30.56 -38.06
CA LYS A 489 17.05 30.90 -39.48
C LYS A 489 18.46 30.52 -39.94
N ASP A 490 19.42 30.52 -39.03
CA ASP A 490 20.82 30.17 -39.31
C ASP A 490 21.07 28.65 -39.33
N GLY A 491 20.02 27.82 -39.20
CA GLY A 491 20.10 26.36 -39.20
C GLY A 491 20.51 25.73 -37.86
N THR A 492 20.71 26.52 -36.81
CA THR A 492 21.01 26.02 -35.46
C THR A 492 19.75 25.65 -34.69
N TYR A 493 19.80 24.61 -33.86
CA TYR A 493 18.73 24.24 -32.95
C TYR A 493 18.73 25.12 -31.70
N LEU A 494 17.56 25.65 -31.36
CA LEU A 494 17.29 26.35 -30.11
C LEU A 494 16.45 25.46 -29.21
N THR A 495 16.99 25.06 -28.06
CA THR A 495 16.25 24.30 -27.05
C THR A 495 15.91 25.19 -25.88
N ALA A 496 14.70 25.08 -25.35
CA ALA A 496 14.28 25.77 -24.14
C ALA A 496 13.64 24.79 -23.15
N ALA A 497 13.77 25.05 -21.86
CA ALA A 497 13.12 24.25 -20.82
C ALA A 497 12.56 25.14 -19.70
N GLN A 498 11.36 24.80 -19.25
CA GLN A 498 10.66 25.43 -18.14
C GLN A 498 11.00 24.69 -16.85
N PHE A 499 11.79 25.36 -16.02
CA PHE A 499 12.28 24.86 -14.74
C PHE A 499 11.49 25.46 -13.59
N LEU A 500 11.09 24.62 -12.65
CA LEU A 500 10.36 25.02 -11.46
C LEU A 500 11.25 25.81 -10.48
N ILE A 501 10.66 26.81 -9.80
CA ILE A 501 11.24 27.48 -8.63
C ILE A 501 10.43 27.05 -7.39
N PRO A 502 10.93 26.09 -6.60
CA PRO A 502 10.19 25.52 -5.46
C PRO A 502 9.67 26.56 -4.46
N SER A 503 10.48 27.57 -4.13
CA SER A 503 10.15 28.62 -3.14
C SER A 503 8.95 29.51 -3.51
N ARG A 504 8.61 29.61 -4.81
CA ARG A 504 7.53 30.49 -5.31
C ARG A 504 6.17 29.79 -5.43
N ILE A 505 6.11 28.48 -5.22
CA ILE A 505 4.89 27.69 -5.38
C ILE A 505 3.85 28.04 -4.30
N GLU A 506 4.30 28.24 -3.06
CA GLU A 506 3.42 28.58 -1.94
C GLU A 506 2.96 30.04 -1.97
N GLN A 507 3.82 30.96 -2.42
CA GLN A 507 3.50 32.39 -2.51
C GLN A 507 2.42 32.70 -3.55
N SER A 508 2.36 31.91 -4.63
CA SER A 508 1.31 32.00 -5.66
C SER A 508 -0.10 31.56 -5.20
N SER A 509 -0.27 31.18 -3.93
CA SER A 509 -1.58 30.83 -3.34
C SER A 509 -2.45 32.05 -3.03
N LYS A 510 -1.86 33.25 -2.96
CA LYS A 510 -2.61 34.51 -2.87
C LYS A 510 -2.87 34.97 -4.30
N GLY A 511 -4.07 34.68 -4.82
CA GLY A 511 -4.49 34.82 -6.21
C GLY A 511 -4.49 36.24 -6.79
N GLY A 512 -3.33 36.89 -6.83
CA GLY A 512 -3.09 38.13 -7.55
C GLY A 512 -2.39 37.84 -8.88
N ILE A 513 -2.85 38.51 -9.94
CA ILE A 513 -2.28 38.48 -11.30
C ILE A 513 -0.85 39.08 -11.35
N GLY A 514 -0.34 39.58 -10.22
CA GLY A 514 1.01 40.15 -10.06
C GLY A 514 2.03 39.30 -9.27
N GLY A 515 1.74 38.03 -8.97
CA GLY A 515 2.70 37.15 -8.28
C GLY A 515 3.91 36.77 -9.14
N GLU A 516 5.09 36.62 -8.54
CA GLU A 516 6.28 36.13 -9.25
C GLU A 516 6.02 34.73 -9.85
N LYS A 517 6.51 34.49 -11.07
CA LYS A 517 6.31 33.20 -11.77
C LYS A 517 6.94 32.05 -10.97
N PRO A 518 6.24 30.92 -10.75
CA PRO A 518 6.77 29.76 -10.05
C PRO A 518 7.75 28.93 -10.91
N TYR A 519 8.19 29.48 -12.03
CA TYR A 519 9.10 28.86 -12.98
C TYR A 519 9.99 29.92 -13.63
N PHE A 520 11.09 29.48 -14.21
CA PHE A 520 11.92 30.25 -15.15
C PHE A 520 12.16 29.40 -16.40
N ILE A 521 12.58 30.05 -17.49
CA ILE A 521 12.88 29.37 -18.75
C ILE A 521 14.35 29.61 -19.07
N GLU A 522 15.09 28.53 -19.30
CA GLU A 522 16.46 28.60 -19.80
C GLU A 522 16.54 28.07 -21.22
N THR A 523 17.40 28.72 -22.01
CA THR A 523 17.58 28.41 -23.43
C THR A 523 19.05 28.12 -23.76
N GLY A 524 19.26 27.33 -24.81
CA GLY A 524 20.58 27.06 -25.38
C GLY A 524 20.46 26.86 -26.89
N SER A 525 21.45 27.33 -27.63
CA SER A 525 21.48 27.25 -29.10
C SER A 525 22.77 26.57 -29.58
N GLY A 526 22.66 25.59 -30.46
CA GLY A 526 23.78 24.79 -30.96
C GLY A 526 23.55 24.20 -32.34
N LYS A 527 24.60 23.65 -32.96
CA LYS A 527 24.49 22.97 -34.26
C LYS A 527 23.79 21.62 -34.15
N SER A 528 23.78 21.03 -32.96
CA SER A 528 23.00 19.83 -32.63
C SER A 528 22.11 20.08 -31.42
N ILE A 529 21.05 19.29 -31.28
CA ILE A 529 20.16 19.33 -30.11
C ILE A 529 20.94 19.06 -28.81
N LEU A 530 21.94 18.16 -28.85
CA LEU A 530 22.78 17.86 -27.70
C LEU A 530 23.63 19.06 -27.27
N GLU A 531 24.23 19.78 -28.23
CA GLU A 531 25.01 21.00 -27.96
C GLU A 531 24.11 22.12 -27.39
N ALA A 532 22.89 22.27 -27.93
CA ALA A 532 21.91 23.22 -27.44
C ALA A 532 21.51 22.92 -25.98
N ILE A 533 21.22 21.65 -25.66
CA ILE A 533 20.93 21.19 -24.30
C ILE A 533 22.13 21.41 -23.38
N GLN A 534 23.36 21.14 -23.84
CA GLN A 534 24.58 21.35 -23.05
C GLN A 534 24.76 22.82 -22.69
N LYS A 535 24.56 23.74 -23.65
CA LYS A 535 24.62 25.19 -23.41
C LYS A 535 23.52 25.69 -22.48
N ALA A 536 22.31 25.13 -22.56
CA ALA A 536 21.25 25.44 -21.60
C ALA A 536 21.63 24.92 -20.19
N ARG A 537 22.19 23.71 -20.09
CA ARG A 537 22.63 23.10 -18.83
C ARG A 537 23.76 23.86 -18.15
N GLN A 538 24.68 24.47 -18.91
CA GLN A 538 25.78 25.29 -18.37
C GLN A 538 25.32 26.50 -17.55
N LYS A 539 24.04 26.89 -17.66
CA LYS A 539 23.44 28.00 -16.90
C LYS A 539 22.73 27.56 -15.62
N LEU A 540 22.64 26.25 -15.35
CA LEU A 540 21.92 25.70 -14.21
C LEU A 540 22.88 25.27 -13.10
N SER A 541 22.51 25.53 -11.85
CA SER A 541 23.25 25.09 -10.66
C SER A 541 22.86 23.68 -10.16
N ARG A 542 21.82 23.07 -10.74
CA ARG A 542 21.21 21.81 -10.30
C ARG A 542 21.12 20.77 -11.41
N THR A 543 20.98 19.50 -11.04
CA THR A 543 20.82 18.39 -12.00
C THR A 543 19.41 18.38 -12.60
N ILE A 544 19.31 18.34 -13.93
CA ILE A 544 18.02 18.35 -14.62
C ILE A 544 17.32 17.00 -14.44
N THR A 545 16.12 17.02 -13.87
CA THR A 545 15.25 15.85 -13.76
C THR A 545 14.08 15.96 -14.73
N ARG A 546 14.08 15.14 -15.79
CA ARG A 546 13.09 15.18 -16.90
C ARG A 546 11.88 14.28 -16.70
N SER A 547 11.90 13.42 -15.69
CA SER A 547 10.86 12.40 -15.49
C SER A 547 9.48 12.97 -15.13
N HIS A 548 9.39 14.26 -14.84
CA HIS A 548 8.12 14.97 -14.63
C HIS A 548 7.70 15.83 -15.83
N ARG A 549 8.49 15.86 -16.92
CA ARG A 549 8.15 16.56 -18.15
C ARG A 549 6.89 15.97 -18.76
N ARG A 550 5.85 16.79 -18.87
CA ARG A 550 4.55 16.37 -19.42
C ARG A 550 4.38 16.80 -20.86
N ASN A 551 4.93 17.94 -21.23
CA ASN A 551 4.74 18.53 -22.56
C ASN A 551 6.07 18.88 -23.19
N TYR A 552 6.14 18.67 -24.50
CA TYR A 552 7.25 19.08 -25.32
C TYR A 552 6.75 19.81 -26.56
N TYR A 553 7.24 21.02 -26.83
CA TYR A 553 6.79 21.83 -27.96
C TYR A 553 7.82 21.83 -29.08
N ILE A 554 7.35 21.68 -30.31
CA ILE A 554 8.14 21.72 -31.54
C ILE A 554 7.68 22.95 -32.32
N GLY A 555 8.60 23.88 -32.60
CA GLY A 555 8.31 24.99 -33.50
C GLY A 555 7.96 24.53 -34.91
N GLU A 556 7.10 25.27 -35.60
CA GLU A 556 6.65 24.88 -36.94
C GLU A 556 7.82 24.73 -37.94
N ASP A 557 8.83 25.60 -37.90
CA ASP A 557 9.97 25.54 -38.81
C ASP A 557 10.80 24.26 -38.62
N LEU A 558 10.98 23.82 -37.37
CA LEU A 558 11.61 22.53 -37.08
C LEU A 558 10.74 21.36 -37.56
N ALA A 559 9.43 21.43 -37.35
CA ALA A 559 8.50 20.40 -37.82
C ALA A 559 8.56 20.27 -39.35
N LYS A 560 8.65 21.38 -40.09
CA LYS A 560 8.82 21.40 -41.56
C LYS A 560 10.18 20.86 -42.00
N HIS A 561 11.25 21.21 -41.30
CA HIS A 561 12.59 20.72 -41.59
C HIS A 561 12.71 19.20 -41.39
N GLY A 562 12.08 18.68 -40.33
CA GLY A 562 12.02 17.28 -39.97
C GLY A 562 12.51 17.03 -38.54
N ILE A 563 11.84 16.11 -37.84
CA ILE A 563 12.07 15.86 -36.40
C ILE A 563 12.82 14.55 -36.11
N LYS A 564 13.39 13.90 -37.13
CA LYS A 564 14.06 12.60 -36.99
C LYS A 564 15.24 12.63 -36.00
N GLU A 565 16.09 13.65 -36.06
CA GLU A 565 17.23 13.79 -35.14
C GLU A 565 16.78 14.01 -33.69
N MET A 566 15.70 14.77 -33.51
CA MET A 566 15.07 14.97 -32.20
C MET A 566 14.52 13.65 -31.63
N LEU A 567 13.86 12.84 -32.46
CA LEU A 567 13.31 11.56 -32.06
C LEU A 567 14.40 10.54 -31.71
N ASP A 568 15.51 10.49 -32.45
CA ASP A 568 16.66 9.64 -32.11
C ASP A 568 17.22 10.04 -30.73
N ALA A 569 17.46 11.35 -30.51
CA ALA A 569 17.88 11.85 -29.21
C ALA A 569 16.89 11.52 -28.09
N PHE A 570 15.59 11.59 -28.36
CA PHE A 570 14.54 11.28 -27.38
C PHE A 570 14.50 9.82 -26.99
N SER A 571 14.63 8.93 -27.97
CA SER A 571 14.60 7.48 -27.78
C SER A 571 15.78 6.95 -26.97
N ARG A 572 16.90 7.70 -26.95
CA ARG A 572 18.13 7.35 -26.24
C ARG A 572 18.19 7.88 -24.80
N ASP A 573 17.39 8.89 -24.44
CA ASP A 573 17.39 9.47 -23.08
C ASP A 573 16.35 8.75 -22.18
N PRO A 574 16.78 7.92 -21.22
CA PRO A 574 15.88 7.21 -20.31
C PRO A 574 15.10 8.15 -19.37
N GLY A 575 15.50 9.42 -19.26
CA GLY A 575 14.79 10.44 -18.51
C GLY A 575 13.46 10.86 -19.16
N ASN A 576 13.26 10.58 -20.45
CA ASN A 576 12.04 10.92 -21.17
C ASN A 576 10.92 9.93 -20.85
N ARG A 577 9.73 10.47 -20.59
CA ARG A 577 8.54 9.63 -20.42
C ARG A 577 7.99 9.27 -21.79
N ILE A 578 7.78 7.98 -22.02
CA ILE A 578 7.05 7.49 -23.21
C ILE A 578 5.62 8.07 -23.25
N ARG A 579 5.02 8.29 -22.07
CA ARG A 579 3.68 8.89 -21.90
C ARG A 579 3.71 10.42 -21.70
N MET A 580 4.57 11.12 -22.44
CA MET A 580 4.53 12.59 -22.55
C MET A 580 3.79 13.01 -23.82
N ASP A 581 3.32 14.25 -23.83
CA ASP A 581 2.78 14.84 -25.05
C ASP A 581 3.81 15.68 -25.80
N ILE A 582 3.86 15.48 -27.12
CA ILE A 582 4.64 16.30 -28.05
C ILE A 582 3.66 17.11 -28.89
N TRP A 583 3.90 18.40 -28.96
CA TRP A 583 3.03 19.40 -29.54
C TRP A 583 3.74 20.10 -30.69
N VAL A 584 3.04 20.36 -31.79
CA VAL A 584 3.51 21.31 -32.81
C VAL A 584 2.88 22.67 -32.53
N VAL A 585 3.68 23.73 -32.56
CA VAL A 585 3.22 25.11 -32.40
C VAL A 585 3.05 25.74 -33.77
N LYS A 586 1.80 25.97 -34.18
CA LYS A 586 1.49 26.55 -35.49
C LYS A 586 1.81 28.05 -35.51
N GLY A 587 2.56 28.48 -36.51
CA GLY A 587 2.92 29.85 -36.83
C GLY A 587 3.91 30.50 -35.86
N ASN A 588 4.37 29.78 -34.83
CA ASN A 588 5.21 30.33 -33.77
C ASN A 588 6.27 29.32 -33.32
N THR A 589 7.14 29.76 -32.42
CA THR A 589 8.16 28.90 -31.80
C THR A 589 7.60 28.15 -30.59
N GLY A 590 8.19 26.99 -30.30
CA GLY A 590 7.97 26.26 -29.06
C GLY A 590 8.38 27.06 -27.83
N LEU A 591 9.42 27.90 -27.93
CA LEU A 591 9.80 28.84 -26.87
C LEU A 591 8.66 29.81 -26.52
N GLU A 592 7.99 30.39 -27.52
CA GLU A 592 6.84 31.27 -27.27
C GLU A 592 5.71 30.52 -26.55
N ALA A 593 5.41 29.27 -26.94
CA ALA A 593 4.39 28.46 -26.28
C ALA A 593 4.69 28.21 -24.79
N LEU A 594 5.97 28.07 -24.40
CA LEU A 594 6.38 27.95 -23.01
C LEU A 594 6.17 29.25 -22.20
N GLN A 595 6.15 30.41 -22.85
CA GLN A 595 6.07 31.73 -22.22
C GLN A 595 4.63 32.23 -22.03
N VAL A 596 3.66 31.70 -22.78
CA VAL A 596 2.26 32.13 -22.72
C VAL A 596 1.69 31.84 -21.32
N PRO A 597 1.29 32.85 -20.54
CA PRO A 597 0.66 32.61 -19.24
C PRO A 597 -0.74 32.01 -19.41
N TYR A 598 -1.18 31.21 -18.43
CA TYR A 598 -2.55 30.67 -18.42
C TYR A 598 -3.23 30.95 -17.06
N PRO A 599 -4.44 31.53 -17.01
CA PRO A 599 -5.04 31.98 -15.76
C PRO A 599 -5.33 30.88 -14.74
N LEU A 600 -5.71 29.69 -15.21
CA LEU A 600 -6.14 28.58 -14.35
C LEU A 600 -5.00 27.65 -13.93
N GLU A 601 -3.82 27.79 -14.55
CA GLU A 601 -2.69 26.87 -14.35
C GLU A 601 -1.42 27.63 -13.97
N LYS A 602 -0.88 27.33 -12.79
CA LYS A 602 0.39 27.91 -12.30
C LYS A 602 1.58 27.61 -13.21
N ILE A 603 1.53 26.46 -13.89
CA ILE A 603 2.54 25.99 -14.84
C ILE A 603 1.86 25.98 -16.21
N PRO A 604 2.19 26.94 -17.10
CA PRO A 604 1.54 27.07 -18.40
C PRO A 604 1.54 25.80 -19.23
N ALA A 605 2.63 25.03 -19.16
CA ALA A 605 2.71 23.81 -19.90
C ALA A 605 1.59 22.81 -19.55
N VAL A 606 1.11 22.78 -18.30
CA VAL A 606 0.00 21.89 -17.91
C VAL A 606 -1.32 22.28 -18.60
N ALA A 607 -1.47 23.53 -19.01
CA ALA A 607 -2.67 24.03 -19.66
C ALA A 607 -2.95 23.31 -20.99
N SER A 608 -1.95 23.13 -21.86
CA SER A 608 -2.16 22.44 -23.15
C SER A 608 -2.73 21.03 -22.97
N LEU A 609 -2.24 20.29 -21.96
CA LEU A 609 -2.73 18.96 -21.64
C LEU A 609 -4.18 18.97 -21.13
N LYS A 610 -4.53 19.93 -20.28
CA LYS A 610 -5.90 20.08 -19.77
C LYS A 610 -6.87 20.56 -20.83
N ILE A 611 -6.45 21.49 -21.70
CA ILE A 611 -7.22 21.96 -22.86
C ILE A 611 -7.52 20.77 -23.77
N HIS A 612 -6.52 19.93 -24.09
CA HIS A 612 -6.72 18.75 -24.94
C HIS A 612 -7.81 17.81 -24.40
N LYS A 613 -7.77 17.53 -23.10
CA LYS A 613 -8.78 16.69 -22.44
C LYS A 613 -10.16 17.36 -22.43
N ALA A 614 -10.18 18.67 -22.19
CA ALA A 614 -11.40 19.46 -22.13
C ALA A 614 -12.10 19.57 -23.50
N VAL A 615 -11.40 19.30 -24.61
CA VAL A 615 -11.97 19.25 -25.96
C VAL A 615 -12.16 17.81 -26.47
N GLY A 616 -12.16 16.82 -25.56
CA GLY A 616 -12.48 15.42 -25.87
C GLY A 616 -11.31 14.56 -26.38
N GLY A 617 -10.11 15.13 -26.47
CA GLY A 617 -8.92 14.43 -26.95
C GLY A 617 -8.21 13.57 -25.89
N THR A 618 -7.46 12.57 -26.35
CA THR A 618 -6.58 11.73 -25.51
C THR A 618 -5.24 12.43 -25.29
N SER A 619 -4.90 12.71 -24.03
CA SER A 619 -3.62 13.29 -23.65
C SER A 619 -2.70 12.27 -22.96
N GLY A 620 -1.39 12.51 -23.02
CA GLY A 620 -0.37 11.75 -22.31
C GLY A 620 0.12 10.53 -23.08
N THR A 621 -0.12 10.48 -24.38
CA THR A 621 0.28 9.36 -25.26
C THR A 621 0.87 9.81 -26.58
N SER A 622 0.87 11.11 -26.94
CA SER A 622 1.24 11.47 -28.32
C SER A 622 2.67 11.09 -28.71
N TYR A 623 3.63 11.05 -27.78
CA TYR A 623 4.95 10.49 -28.08
C TYR A 623 4.89 8.98 -28.35
N LEU A 624 4.19 8.22 -27.51
CA LEU A 624 3.96 6.79 -27.72
C LEU A 624 3.25 6.51 -29.04
N ASP A 625 2.16 7.23 -29.33
CA ASP A 625 1.37 7.09 -30.55
C ASP A 625 2.22 7.41 -31.79
N PHE A 626 3.08 8.43 -31.69
CA PHE A 626 4.03 8.76 -32.74
C PHE A 626 5.01 7.60 -32.99
N MET A 627 5.60 7.04 -31.92
CA MET A 627 6.56 5.93 -32.04
C MET A 627 5.89 4.64 -32.56
N MET A 628 4.65 4.36 -32.15
CA MET A 628 3.88 3.22 -32.64
C MET A 628 3.60 3.35 -34.14
N ALA A 629 3.09 4.50 -34.59
CA ALA A 629 2.85 4.75 -36.01
C ALA A 629 4.15 4.74 -36.82
N SER A 630 5.24 5.31 -36.29
CA SER A 630 6.57 5.29 -36.92
C SER A 630 7.15 3.89 -37.10
N SER A 631 6.76 2.94 -36.26
CA SER A 631 7.18 1.54 -36.36
C SER A 631 6.30 0.70 -37.31
N SER A 632 5.14 1.23 -37.71
CA SER A 632 4.14 0.57 -38.54
C SER A 632 4.40 0.87 -40.02
N GLU A 633 4.68 -0.16 -40.81
CA GLU A 633 5.02 0.00 -42.23
C GLU A 633 3.85 0.63 -43.00
N GLY A 634 4.10 1.74 -43.69
CA GLY A 634 3.09 2.49 -44.44
C GLY A 634 2.18 3.40 -43.60
N SER A 635 2.37 3.50 -42.28
CA SER A 635 1.63 4.44 -41.43
C SER A 635 2.38 5.76 -41.28
N CYS A 636 1.65 6.87 -41.22
CA CYS A 636 2.21 8.20 -40.98
C CYS A 636 1.73 8.78 -39.65
N PRO A 637 2.65 9.21 -38.77
CA PRO A 637 2.27 9.68 -37.44
C PRO A 637 1.64 11.07 -37.48
N THR A 638 0.88 11.39 -36.43
CA THR A 638 0.32 12.73 -36.21
C THR A 638 0.58 13.22 -34.79
N LEU A 639 0.79 14.52 -34.62
CA LEU A 639 0.93 15.16 -33.31
C LEU A 639 -0.20 16.16 -33.06
N PRO A 640 -0.63 16.36 -31.81
CA PRO A 640 -1.54 17.46 -31.47
C PRO A 640 -0.89 18.84 -31.74
N VAL A 641 -1.71 19.82 -32.08
CA VAL A 641 -1.26 21.16 -32.48
C VAL A 641 -1.90 22.21 -31.60
N VAL A 642 -1.07 23.17 -31.19
CA VAL A 642 -1.53 24.41 -30.56
C VAL A 642 -1.20 25.60 -31.44
N ASP A 643 -2.05 26.63 -31.39
CA ASP A 643 -1.73 27.95 -31.89
C ASP A 643 -1.78 28.98 -30.75
N ILE A 644 -1.00 30.05 -30.91
CA ILE A 644 -0.97 31.16 -29.97
C ILE A 644 -1.86 32.24 -30.54
N VAL A 645 -2.96 32.53 -29.85
CA VAL A 645 -3.96 33.51 -30.27
C VAL A 645 -4.03 34.65 -29.28
N GLN A 646 -4.42 35.84 -29.75
CA GLN A 646 -4.68 36.97 -28.88
C GLN A 646 -6.11 36.85 -28.33
N GLY A 647 -6.26 36.78 -27.02
CA GLY A 647 -7.57 36.76 -26.38
C GLY A 647 -8.21 38.14 -26.29
N ASP A 648 -9.48 38.20 -25.91
CA ASP A 648 -10.28 39.44 -25.80
C ASP A 648 -9.66 40.48 -24.85
N SER A 649 -8.87 40.03 -23.87
CA SER A 649 -8.20 40.87 -22.87
C SER A 649 -6.81 41.37 -23.29
N SER A 650 -6.46 41.36 -24.58
CA SER A 650 -5.14 41.67 -25.15
C SER A 650 -3.99 40.72 -24.78
N GLN A 651 -4.21 39.78 -23.85
CA GLN A 651 -3.25 38.75 -23.47
C GLN A 651 -3.23 37.60 -24.49
N LYS A 652 -2.02 37.12 -24.85
CA LYS A 652 -1.85 35.89 -25.64
C LYS A 652 -2.34 34.69 -24.82
N THR A 653 -2.99 33.73 -25.49
CA THR A 653 -3.43 32.45 -24.92
C THR A 653 -3.11 31.30 -25.87
N ILE A 654 -3.09 30.08 -25.34
CA ILE A 654 -2.90 28.85 -26.11
C ILE A 654 -4.28 28.30 -26.48
N ARG A 655 -4.49 28.03 -27.76
CA ARG A 655 -5.68 27.34 -28.26
C ARG A 655 -5.28 26.03 -28.93
N PHE A 656 -6.10 24.99 -28.73
CA PHE A 656 -5.93 23.73 -29.43
C PHE A 656 -6.42 23.87 -30.87
N TYR A 657 -5.54 23.69 -31.84
CA TYR A 657 -5.85 23.90 -33.25
C TYR A 657 -6.37 22.62 -33.93
N GLY A 658 -5.81 21.46 -33.58
CA GLY A 658 -6.09 20.20 -34.26
C GLY A 658 -4.87 19.26 -34.26
N ARG A 659 -4.51 18.70 -35.41
CA ARG A 659 -3.39 17.75 -35.54
C ARG A 659 -2.45 18.07 -36.71
N ALA A 660 -1.17 17.83 -36.51
CA ALA A 660 -0.10 17.95 -37.50
C ALA A 660 0.14 16.58 -38.13
N ILE A 661 0.19 16.53 -39.45
CA ILE A 661 0.47 15.32 -40.23
C ILE A 661 1.95 15.30 -40.58
N PHE A 662 2.61 14.18 -40.30
CA PHE A 662 4.00 13.96 -40.68
C PHE A 662 4.09 12.92 -41.80
N ASN A 663 5.03 13.11 -42.72
CA ASN A 663 5.34 12.11 -43.74
C ASN A 663 6.35 11.06 -43.22
N HIS A 664 6.77 10.12 -44.08
CA HIS A 664 7.73 9.06 -43.74
C HIS A 664 9.12 9.57 -43.35
N ASP A 665 9.50 10.78 -43.76
CA ASP A 665 10.74 11.45 -43.34
C ASP A 665 10.58 12.21 -42.01
N TYR A 666 9.41 12.09 -41.37
CA TYR A 666 9.01 12.84 -40.18
C TYR A 666 9.11 14.35 -40.36
N LYS A 667 8.73 14.83 -41.55
CA LYS A 667 8.52 16.24 -41.86
C LYS A 667 7.03 16.57 -41.85
N LEU A 668 6.69 17.75 -41.36
CA LEU A 668 5.33 18.26 -41.35
C LEU A 668 4.83 18.41 -42.81
N ALA A 669 3.84 17.61 -43.18
CA ALA A 669 3.19 17.66 -44.49
C ALA A 669 1.99 18.62 -44.50
N GLY A 670 1.32 18.78 -43.35
CA GLY A 670 0.19 19.69 -43.23
C GLY A 670 -0.58 19.52 -41.93
N TYR A 671 -1.81 20.05 -41.90
CA TYR A 671 -2.63 20.08 -40.70
C TYR A 671 -4.05 19.58 -40.95
N LEU A 672 -4.60 18.97 -39.91
CA LEU A 672 -6.04 18.78 -39.68
C LEU A 672 -6.50 19.82 -38.67
N ASN A 673 -7.60 20.50 -38.95
CA ASN A 673 -8.23 21.39 -37.98
C ASN A 673 -8.84 20.59 -36.81
N PHE A 674 -9.49 21.26 -35.86
CA PHE A 674 -10.07 20.63 -34.68
C PHE A 674 -11.05 19.50 -35.02
N VAL A 675 -12.01 19.79 -35.90
CA VAL A 675 -13.09 18.86 -36.30
C VAL A 675 -12.52 17.70 -37.12
N GLU A 676 -11.68 17.99 -38.12
CA GLU A 676 -10.98 16.97 -38.92
C GLU A 676 -10.13 16.05 -38.04
N GLY A 677 -9.42 16.62 -37.06
CA GLY A 677 -8.62 15.88 -36.09
C GLY A 677 -9.48 14.99 -35.20
N ALA A 678 -10.65 15.46 -34.77
CA ALA A 678 -11.62 14.69 -33.99
C ALA A 678 -12.20 13.51 -34.78
N TYR A 679 -12.58 13.71 -36.05
CA TYR A 679 -13.03 12.63 -36.93
C TYR A 679 -11.96 11.57 -37.15
N ARG A 680 -10.70 11.98 -37.37
CA ARG A 680 -9.59 11.03 -37.40
C ARG A 680 -9.50 10.23 -36.09
N GLN A 681 -9.64 10.88 -34.95
CA GLN A 681 -9.64 10.18 -33.66
C GLN A 681 -10.84 9.24 -33.50
N TRP A 682 -12.01 9.59 -34.02
CA TRP A 682 -13.16 8.67 -34.07
C TRP A 682 -12.82 7.43 -34.91
N ILE A 683 -12.22 7.60 -36.10
CA ILE A 683 -11.78 6.48 -36.95
C ILE A 683 -10.84 5.53 -36.17
N LEU A 684 -9.95 6.07 -35.34
CA LEU A 684 -8.98 5.30 -34.55
C LEU A 684 -9.48 4.90 -33.15
N ASN A 685 -10.75 5.17 -32.81
CA ASN A 685 -11.32 4.95 -31.48
C ASN A 685 -10.59 5.70 -30.33
N GLY A 686 -10.11 6.92 -30.59
CA GLY A 686 -9.31 7.76 -29.69
C GLY A 686 -9.99 9.06 -29.24
N ILE A 687 -11.32 9.11 -29.17
CA ILE A 687 -12.09 10.31 -28.77
C ILE A 687 -13.14 9.98 -27.71
N SER A 688 -13.38 10.90 -26.76
CA SER A 688 -14.32 10.69 -25.65
C SER A 688 -15.69 11.33 -25.88
N PHE A 689 -15.72 12.57 -26.39
CA PHE A 689 -16.93 13.27 -26.84
C PHE A 689 -16.59 14.19 -28.02
N LEU A 690 -17.59 14.55 -28.81
CA LEU A 690 -17.49 15.48 -29.94
C LEU A 690 -18.79 16.26 -30.06
N ASP A 691 -18.68 17.58 -30.14
CA ASP A 691 -19.82 18.45 -30.43
C ASP A 691 -19.93 18.61 -31.95
N ILE A 692 -21.09 18.28 -32.49
CA ILE A 692 -21.42 18.38 -33.93
C ILE A 692 -22.58 19.36 -34.06
N GLU A 693 -22.42 20.35 -34.93
CA GLU A 693 -23.51 21.26 -35.30
C GLU A 693 -23.75 21.13 -36.79
N GLU A 694 -25.00 20.88 -37.18
CA GLU A 694 -25.39 20.78 -38.59
C GLU A 694 -26.62 21.63 -38.86
N ASN A 695 -26.64 22.24 -40.05
CA ASN A 695 -27.81 22.94 -40.55
C ASN A 695 -28.83 21.91 -41.08
N ILE A 696 -30.12 22.13 -40.79
CA ILE A 696 -31.25 21.30 -41.23
C ILE A 696 -32.04 22.10 -42.28
N PRO A 697 -31.77 21.92 -43.59
CA PRO A 697 -32.37 22.74 -44.64
C PRO A 697 -33.90 22.70 -44.66
N GLU A 698 -34.51 21.57 -44.28
CA GLU A 698 -35.97 21.45 -44.25
C GLU A 698 -36.64 22.27 -43.13
N ALA A 699 -35.85 22.77 -42.17
CA ALA A 699 -36.35 23.42 -40.96
C ALA A 699 -35.70 24.77 -40.64
N ASP A 700 -34.92 25.31 -41.59
CA ASP A 700 -34.32 26.66 -41.55
C ASP A 700 -33.64 27.00 -40.21
N GLY A 701 -32.69 26.16 -39.81
CA GLY A 701 -31.93 26.33 -38.57
C GLY A 701 -30.94 25.20 -38.31
N SER A 702 -30.12 25.33 -37.27
CA SER A 702 -29.13 24.32 -36.88
C SER A 702 -29.56 23.47 -35.68
N VAL A 703 -28.99 22.27 -35.58
CA VAL A 703 -29.10 21.41 -34.40
C VAL A 703 -27.70 21.05 -33.93
N GLY A 704 -27.42 21.33 -32.66
CA GLY A 704 -26.22 20.91 -31.95
C GLY A 704 -26.43 19.56 -31.27
N VAL A 705 -25.53 18.61 -31.52
CA VAL A 705 -25.54 17.26 -30.96
C VAL A 705 -24.18 16.94 -30.35
N ILE A 706 -24.18 16.60 -29.06
CA ILE A 706 -23.02 16.06 -28.36
C ILE A 706 -23.02 14.55 -28.58
N VAL A 707 -22.00 14.04 -29.27
CA VAL A 707 -21.82 12.61 -29.52
C VAL A 707 -20.86 12.02 -28.49
N THR A 708 -21.23 10.86 -27.95
CA THR A 708 -20.46 10.07 -26.99
C THR A 708 -20.49 8.59 -27.40
N ASN A 709 -19.80 7.71 -26.66
CA ASN A 709 -19.80 6.26 -26.89
C ASN A 709 -19.46 5.86 -28.33
N PHE A 710 -18.33 6.36 -28.82
CA PHE A 710 -17.88 6.15 -30.19
C PHE A 710 -17.43 4.70 -30.45
N SER A 711 -17.68 4.25 -31.66
CA SER A 711 -17.10 3.03 -32.22
C SER A 711 -16.81 3.21 -33.70
N SER A 712 -15.68 2.67 -34.15
CA SER A 712 -15.23 2.66 -35.54
C SER A 712 -14.87 1.24 -35.98
N LYS A 713 -15.27 0.90 -37.21
CA LYS A 713 -14.89 -0.35 -37.88
C LYS A 713 -14.44 -0.04 -39.31
N LEU A 714 -13.19 -0.40 -39.61
CA LEU A 714 -12.61 -0.32 -40.94
C LEU A 714 -12.75 -1.67 -41.64
N LYS A 715 -13.32 -1.71 -42.85
CA LYS A 715 -13.38 -2.88 -43.71
C LYS A 715 -12.61 -2.61 -45.00
N SER A 716 -11.81 -3.58 -45.41
CA SER A 716 -11.02 -3.51 -46.63
C SER A 716 -11.44 -4.63 -47.59
N ARG A 717 -11.53 -4.28 -48.87
CA ARG A 717 -11.76 -5.24 -49.97
C ARG A 717 -10.72 -5.01 -51.05
N ILE A 718 -10.15 -6.09 -51.56
CA ILE A 718 -9.22 -6.08 -52.68
C ILE A 718 -9.91 -6.76 -53.85
N THR A 719 -10.00 -6.08 -55.00
CA THR A 719 -10.53 -6.71 -56.23
C THR A 719 -9.43 -7.53 -56.92
N SER A 720 -9.84 -8.38 -57.86
CA SER A 720 -8.95 -9.21 -58.70
C SER A 720 -7.91 -8.41 -59.51
N GLU A 721 -8.07 -7.09 -59.65
CA GLU A 721 -7.11 -6.16 -60.27
C GLU A 721 -6.19 -5.44 -59.26
N ASN A 722 -6.07 -5.93 -58.02
CA ASN A 722 -5.32 -5.29 -56.92
C ASN A 722 -5.80 -3.87 -56.53
N LYS A 723 -7.03 -3.47 -56.88
CA LYS A 723 -7.60 -2.18 -56.42
C LYS A 723 -8.17 -2.34 -55.01
N VAL A 724 -7.68 -1.52 -54.10
CA VAL A 724 -8.11 -1.49 -52.70
C VAL A 724 -9.33 -0.59 -52.55
N LYS A 725 -10.36 -1.07 -51.83
CA LYS A 725 -11.51 -0.29 -51.39
C LYS A 725 -11.58 -0.31 -49.87
N MET A 726 -11.81 0.85 -49.28
CA MET A 726 -11.93 1.01 -47.83
C MET A 726 -13.32 1.50 -47.47
N GLU A 727 -13.92 0.88 -46.46
CA GLU A 727 -15.21 1.26 -45.90
C GLU A 727 -15.01 1.61 -44.43
N ILE A 728 -15.40 2.84 -44.07
CA ILE A 728 -15.36 3.36 -42.71
C ILE A 728 -16.79 3.30 -42.15
N GLU A 729 -17.01 2.48 -41.13
CA GLU A 729 -18.27 2.45 -40.38
C GLU A 729 -18.06 3.13 -39.03
N LEU A 730 -18.70 4.28 -38.83
CA LEU A 730 -18.66 5.04 -37.59
C LEU A 730 -20.01 4.96 -36.88
N SER A 731 -20.00 4.79 -35.56
CA SER A 731 -21.21 4.82 -34.74
C SER A 731 -20.99 5.54 -33.43
N GLY A 732 -22.05 6.12 -32.88
CA GLY A 732 -22.02 6.90 -31.64
C GLY A 732 -23.42 7.14 -31.07
N VAL A 733 -23.48 7.68 -29.86
CA VAL A 733 -24.71 8.05 -29.17
C VAL A 733 -24.80 9.57 -29.10
N GLY A 734 -25.85 10.14 -29.69
CA GLY A 734 -26.07 11.58 -29.74
C GLY A 734 -27.01 12.07 -28.64
N HIS A 735 -26.71 13.25 -28.10
CA HIS A 735 -27.54 14.02 -27.20
C HIS A 735 -27.71 15.42 -27.79
N VAL A 736 -28.95 15.84 -28.06
CA VAL A 736 -29.19 17.19 -28.55
C VAL A 736 -28.89 18.18 -27.43
N SER A 737 -27.98 19.12 -27.70
CA SER A 737 -27.64 20.22 -26.80
C SER A 737 -28.36 21.50 -27.19
N GLU A 738 -28.63 21.69 -28.48
CA GLU A 738 -29.21 22.90 -29.04
C GLU A 738 -30.11 22.58 -30.22
N ASN A 739 -31.25 23.28 -30.30
CA ASN A 739 -32.20 23.18 -31.40
C ASN A 739 -32.64 24.57 -31.82
N ASN A 740 -32.02 25.07 -32.90
CA ASN A 740 -32.37 26.36 -33.50
C ASN A 740 -33.33 26.24 -34.68
N THR A 741 -33.82 25.03 -34.96
CA THR A 741 -34.83 24.79 -36.00
C THR A 741 -36.24 25.04 -35.46
N ASN A 742 -37.23 25.13 -36.34
CA ASN A 742 -38.64 25.15 -35.96
C ASN A 742 -39.25 23.75 -35.68
N LEU A 743 -38.44 22.70 -35.45
CA LEU A 743 -38.93 21.33 -35.24
C LEU A 743 -39.17 21.01 -33.77
N ASP A 744 -40.31 20.38 -33.45
CA ASP A 744 -40.49 19.71 -32.15
C ASP A 744 -39.80 18.33 -32.14
N LEU A 745 -38.72 18.21 -31.37
CA LEU A 745 -37.91 16.99 -31.31
C LEU A 745 -38.53 15.86 -30.47
N ARG A 746 -39.65 16.11 -29.76
CA ARG A 746 -40.44 15.01 -29.14
C ARG A 746 -41.02 14.07 -30.18
N ARG A 747 -41.18 14.56 -31.41
CA ARG A 747 -41.81 13.83 -32.50
C ARG A 747 -40.78 12.95 -33.17
N GLN A 748 -41.06 11.66 -33.23
CA GLN A 748 -40.12 10.67 -33.77
C GLN A 748 -39.74 10.95 -35.24
N LYS A 749 -40.63 11.54 -36.02
CA LYS A 749 -40.37 11.92 -37.42
C LYS A 749 -39.30 13.02 -37.51
N ASN A 750 -39.45 14.07 -36.71
CA ASN A 750 -38.51 15.20 -36.65
C ASN A 750 -37.16 14.76 -36.09
N LEU A 751 -37.17 13.94 -35.04
CA LEU A 751 -35.95 13.37 -34.48
C LEU A 751 -35.18 12.50 -35.49
N LYS A 752 -35.90 11.68 -36.28
CA LYS A 752 -35.30 10.88 -37.36
C LYS A 752 -34.74 11.74 -38.48
N LEU A 753 -35.42 12.84 -38.83
CA LEU A 753 -34.92 13.79 -39.82
C LEU A 753 -33.56 14.35 -39.37
N VAL A 754 -33.50 14.93 -38.17
CA VAL A 754 -32.26 15.46 -37.58
C VAL A 754 -31.17 14.39 -37.52
N GLN A 755 -31.50 13.19 -37.04
CA GLN A 755 -30.54 12.09 -36.97
C GLN A 755 -29.99 11.69 -38.35
N ASN A 756 -30.84 11.63 -39.37
CA ASN A 756 -30.42 11.27 -40.72
C ASN A 756 -29.53 12.36 -41.32
N THR A 757 -29.91 13.65 -41.15
CA THR A 757 -29.10 14.79 -41.63
C THR A 757 -27.73 14.82 -40.96
N ILE A 758 -27.66 14.62 -39.63
CA ILE A 758 -26.40 14.52 -38.88
C ILE A 758 -25.53 13.38 -39.44
N ASN A 759 -26.11 12.21 -39.69
CA ASN A 759 -25.38 11.05 -40.21
C ASN A 759 -24.86 11.28 -41.63
N GLU A 760 -25.68 11.87 -42.50
CA GLU A 760 -25.33 12.19 -43.88
C GLU A 760 -24.21 13.24 -43.92
N LYS A 761 -24.40 14.38 -43.25
CA LYS A 761 -23.42 15.47 -43.22
C LYS A 761 -22.10 15.08 -42.56
N THR A 762 -22.16 14.34 -41.45
CA THR A 762 -20.93 13.80 -40.83
C THR A 762 -20.22 12.84 -41.79
N SER A 763 -20.95 12.02 -42.56
CA SER A 763 -20.33 11.13 -43.56
C SER A 763 -19.65 11.91 -44.68
N GLU A 764 -20.29 12.99 -45.17
CA GLU A 764 -19.72 13.92 -46.15
C GLU A 764 -18.44 14.57 -45.61
N HIS A 765 -18.48 15.18 -44.42
CA HIS A 765 -17.33 15.86 -43.82
C HIS A 765 -16.15 14.90 -43.57
N VAL A 766 -16.41 13.67 -43.10
CA VAL A 766 -15.36 12.65 -42.93
C VAL A 766 -14.77 12.24 -44.29
N LEU A 767 -15.60 12.08 -45.31
CA LEU A 767 -15.14 11.72 -46.66
C LEU A 767 -14.29 12.84 -47.27
N GLU A 768 -14.72 14.10 -47.15
CA GLU A 768 -13.96 15.28 -47.60
C GLU A 768 -12.60 15.36 -46.93
N MET A 769 -12.56 15.12 -45.62
CA MET A 769 -11.31 15.08 -44.85
C MET A 769 -10.38 13.95 -45.31
N VAL A 770 -10.92 12.76 -45.60
CA VAL A 770 -10.13 11.65 -46.15
C VAL A 770 -9.60 11.98 -47.56
N ILE A 771 -10.44 12.53 -48.44
CA ILE A 771 -10.05 12.93 -49.81
C ILE A 771 -8.96 14.01 -49.76
N LYS A 772 -9.12 15.01 -48.90
CA LYS A 772 -8.12 16.05 -48.65
C LYS A 772 -6.79 15.42 -48.27
N VAL A 773 -6.76 14.50 -47.31
CA VAL A 773 -5.52 13.83 -46.90
C VAL A 773 -4.92 12.98 -48.02
N GLN A 774 -5.75 12.20 -48.74
CA GLN A 774 -5.31 11.37 -49.87
C GLN A 774 -4.68 12.23 -50.98
N LYS A 775 -5.34 13.31 -51.41
CA LYS A 775 -4.91 14.08 -52.57
C LYS A 775 -3.88 15.16 -52.26
N GLN A 776 -3.93 15.76 -51.07
CA GLN A 776 -3.03 16.86 -50.70
C GLN A 776 -1.75 16.38 -50.01
N TYR A 777 -1.84 15.38 -49.12
CA TYR A 777 -0.70 14.96 -48.30
C TYR A 777 -0.16 13.59 -48.71
N GLY A 778 -1.01 12.70 -49.23
CA GLY A 778 -0.60 11.40 -49.75
C GLY A 778 -0.10 10.43 -48.67
N THR A 779 -0.46 10.65 -47.41
CA THR A 779 0.03 9.88 -46.25
C THR A 779 -1.12 9.24 -45.49
N ASP A 780 -0.99 7.96 -45.15
CA ASP A 780 -2.01 7.23 -44.40
C ASP A 780 -1.93 7.55 -42.90
N VAL A 781 -2.83 8.44 -42.45
CA VAL A 781 -2.99 8.79 -41.04
C VAL A 781 -4.22 8.11 -40.41
N PHE A 782 -4.95 7.28 -41.15
CA PHE A 782 -6.23 6.68 -40.75
C PHE A 782 -6.11 5.22 -40.30
N GLY A 783 -4.95 4.60 -40.50
CA GLY A 783 -4.71 3.19 -40.17
C GLY A 783 -5.31 2.24 -41.22
N PHE A 784 -5.44 2.68 -42.47
CA PHE A 784 -5.94 1.83 -43.55
C PHE A 784 -4.96 0.70 -43.85
N ASN A 785 -3.65 0.98 -43.81
CA ASN A 785 -2.58 -0.01 -43.90
C ASN A 785 -2.74 -1.12 -42.83
N GLU A 786 -2.98 -0.73 -41.58
CA GLU A 786 -3.12 -1.68 -40.46
C GLU A 786 -4.40 -2.51 -40.60
N ALA A 787 -5.50 -1.89 -41.01
CA ALA A 787 -6.74 -2.60 -41.28
C ALA A 787 -6.58 -3.61 -42.43
N LEU A 788 -5.85 -3.23 -43.48
CA LEU A 788 -5.57 -4.07 -44.63
C LEU A 788 -4.64 -5.23 -44.28
N ASN A 789 -3.54 -4.96 -43.57
CA ASN A 789 -2.62 -6.00 -43.09
C ASN A 789 -3.33 -7.00 -42.17
N ARG A 790 -4.20 -6.51 -41.27
CA ARG A 790 -4.97 -7.37 -40.36
C ARG A 790 -6.00 -8.25 -41.09
N GLN A 791 -6.60 -7.77 -42.18
CA GLN A 791 -7.67 -8.48 -42.89
C GLN A 791 -7.14 -9.34 -44.06
N HIS A 792 -6.10 -8.88 -44.75
CA HIS A 792 -5.53 -9.46 -45.97
C HIS A 792 -3.98 -9.42 -45.92
N PRO A 793 -3.33 -10.18 -45.00
CA PRO A 793 -1.89 -10.07 -44.75
C PRO A 793 -1.03 -10.52 -45.95
N ARG A 794 -1.51 -11.45 -46.76
CA ARG A 794 -0.76 -11.96 -47.92
C ARG A 794 -0.69 -10.92 -49.04
N GLU A 795 -1.79 -10.22 -49.26
CA GLU A 795 -1.95 -9.18 -50.25
C GLU A 795 -1.22 -7.92 -49.81
N TRP A 796 -1.31 -7.55 -48.52
CA TRP A 796 -0.53 -6.47 -47.92
C TRP A 796 0.97 -6.62 -48.21
N ASN A 797 1.52 -7.82 -48.00
CA ASN A 797 2.94 -8.09 -48.27
C ASN A 797 3.38 -7.85 -49.71
N LYS A 798 2.46 -7.91 -50.69
CA LYS A 798 2.75 -7.63 -52.11
C LYS A 798 2.77 -6.13 -52.41
N ILE A 799 1.94 -5.36 -51.73
CA ILE A 799 1.69 -3.95 -52.08
C ILE A 799 2.30 -2.94 -51.10
N LYS A 800 2.76 -3.38 -49.93
CA LYS A 800 3.26 -2.50 -48.85
C LYS A 800 4.37 -1.54 -49.28
N GLY A 801 5.25 -1.95 -50.21
CA GLY A 801 6.32 -1.10 -50.74
C GLY A 801 5.85 0.03 -51.67
N GLN A 802 4.59 0.00 -52.12
CA GLN A 802 3.98 1.01 -52.99
C GLN A 802 2.74 1.64 -52.32
N TRP A 803 2.62 1.48 -51.00
CA TRP A 803 1.39 1.84 -50.28
C TRP A 803 1.02 3.31 -50.43
N ASP A 804 1.98 4.23 -50.39
CA ASP A 804 1.70 5.66 -50.49
C ASP A 804 1.07 6.05 -51.83
N THR A 805 1.48 5.40 -52.92
CA THR A 805 0.86 5.61 -54.24
C THR A 805 -0.54 5.02 -54.28
N ILE A 806 -0.71 3.80 -53.74
CA ILE A 806 -2.00 3.12 -53.73
C ILE A 806 -3.01 3.90 -52.87
N PHE A 807 -2.59 4.38 -51.70
CA PHE A 807 -3.40 5.12 -50.73
C PHE A 807 -4.12 6.31 -51.37
N GLN A 808 -3.45 7.05 -52.26
CA GLN A 808 -4.01 8.22 -52.92
C GLN A 808 -5.20 7.91 -53.83
N ASP A 809 -5.29 6.69 -54.35
CA ASP A 809 -6.30 6.26 -55.32
C ASP A 809 -7.32 5.26 -54.75
N ILE A 810 -7.22 4.95 -53.44
CA ILE A 810 -8.20 4.10 -52.75
C ILE A 810 -9.57 4.76 -52.80
N LYS A 811 -10.58 4.00 -53.25
CA LYS A 811 -11.98 4.39 -53.13
C LYS A 811 -12.44 4.18 -51.70
N VAL A 812 -12.83 5.26 -51.04
CA VAL A 812 -13.32 5.25 -49.66
C VAL A 812 -14.83 5.48 -49.63
N THR A 813 -15.55 4.71 -48.80
CA THR A 813 -16.96 4.95 -48.47
C THR A 813 -17.10 5.13 -46.96
N VAL A 814 -17.86 6.13 -46.54
CA VAL A 814 -18.08 6.45 -45.12
C VAL A 814 -19.54 6.27 -44.79
N ASN A 815 -19.81 5.50 -43.74
CA ASN A 815 -21.15 5.26 -43.21
C ASN A 815 -21.17 5.66 -41.73
N VAL A 816 -21.85 6.74 -41.39
CA VAL A 816 -22.02 7.20 -40.01
C VAL A 816 -23.39 6.80 -39.47
N LYS A 817 -23.42 6.31 -38.23
CA LYS A 817 -24.63 5.96 -37.48
C LYS A 817 -24.57 6.49 -36.05
N VAL A 818 -24.89 7.76 -35.90
CA VAL A 818 -25.23 8.40 -34.63
C VAL A 818 -26.69 8.08 -34.30
N ASN A 819 -26.93 7.58 -33.10
CA ASN A 819 -28.27 7.32 -32.59
C ASN A 819 -28.60 8.34 -31.48
N ILE A 820 -29.55 9.24 -31.73
CA ILE A 820 -29.95 10.27 -30.79
C ILE A 820 -30.83 9.65 -29.71
N LYS A 821 -30.36 9.68 -28.45
CA LYS A 821 -31.08 9.08 -27.31
C LYS A 821 -31.78 10.10 -26.41
N SER A 822 -31.37 11.36 -26.47
CA SER A 822 -31.92 12.43 -25.64
C SER A 822 -32.01 13.71 -26.45
N ILE A 823 -33.08 14.47 -26.21
CA ILE A 823 -33.37 15.75 -26.89
C ILE A 823 -33.24 16.95 -25.94
N GLY A 824 -32.68 16.73 -24.74
CA GLY A 824 -32.66 17.74 -23.67
C GLY A 824 -33.94 17.75 -22.81
N LEU A 825 -34.16 18.84 -22.07
CA LEU A 825 -35.30 19.01 -21.16
C LEU A 825 -36.60 19.42 -21.87
N VAL A 826 -36.48 20.04 -23.04
CA VAL A 826 -37.59 20.58 -23.82
C VAL A 826 -37.43 20.13 -25.27
N GLY A 827 -38.50 19.66 -25.89
CA GLY A 827 -38.51 19.25 -27.30
C GLY A 827 -38.73 20.37 -28.32
N PRO A 828 -39.73 21.24 -28.14
CA PRO A 828 -39.90 22.40 -29.01
C PRO A 828 -38.83 23.46 -28.73
N PRO A 829 -38.41 24.19 -29.78
CA PRO A 829 -37.48 25.31 -29.64
C PRO A 829 -38.16 26.45 -28.86
N LEU A 830 -37.45 27.06 -27.90
CA LEU A 830 -38.01 28.11 -27.03
C LEU A 830 -38.18 29.46 -27.74
N GLN A 831 -37.50 29.66 -28.87
CA GLN A 831 -37.46 30.94 -29.59
C GLN A 831 -38.58 31.14 -30.62
N PHE A 832 -39.37 30.10 -30.92
CA PHE A 832 -40.48 30.18 -31.87
C PHE A 832 -41.83 30.22 -31.15
N LYS A 833 -42.80 30.95 -31.69
CA LYS A 833 -44.18 30.91 -31.22
C LYS A 833 -44.78 29.55 -31.58
N GLU A 834 -45.74 29.09 -30.78
CA GLU A 834 -46.34 27.75 -30.91
C GLU A 834 -46.94 27.46 -32.31
N GLY A 835 -47.40 28.50 -33.03
CA GLY A 835 -47.91 28.39 -34.40
C GLY A 835 -46.84 28.25 -35.49
N ASP A 836 -45.59 28.61 -35.20
CA ASP A 836 -44.47 28.57 -36.15
C ASP A 836 -43.65 27.26 -36.03
N ILE A 837 -43.98 26.42 -35.04
CA ILE A 837 -43.33 25.14 -34.78
C ILE A 837 -43.94 24.06 -35.67
N LYS A 838 -43.12 23.45 -36.52
CA LYS A 838 -43.50 22.29 -37.33
C LYS A 838 -43.71 21.07 -36.42
N GLN A 839 -44.99 20.67 -36.30
CA GLN A 839 -45.42 19.51 -35.52
C GLN A 839 -45.06 18.16 -36.14
#